data_AF-A0A438JAL1-F1
#
_entry.id   AF-A0A438JAL1-F1
#
_cell.length_a   1.000
_cell.length_b   1.000
_cell.length_c   1.000
_cell.angle_alpha   90.00
_cell.angle_beta   90.00
_cell.angle_gamma   90.00
#
_symmetry.space_group_name_H-M   'P 1'
#
loop_
_entity.id
_entity.type
_entity.pdbx_description
1 polymer ?
#
loop_
_entity_poly.entity_id
_entity_poly.type
_entity_poly.pdbx_seq_one_letter_code
_entity_poly.pdbx_strand_id
1 'polypeptide(L)'
;MRSDMGSMEFVEILIEIGLHWQKGKGSLEKPGTQDYQSYSLKATEPSLPPWSITGRQQGIPIFCTALMEMFSGVYGCKQKPSAMIWLCVFLLLLLLSGRVTSSNSPYLIGLGSHDITGPAADVNMMGYANMEQIASGVHFRYGNLYTEQNVAISGIHSHAGSGGYLQYIVYIVTSLGFVRQSFDVLVDGIEKSITMAHDNLRPGSIFVNEGEILDASINRSPSAYLNNPVEERSKYKYDVDKEMTLIKFVDDEWGPVGSFNWFATHGTSMSRTNSLISGDNKGAAARFMEDWFEQNVFLNGSESSYFGQSGSTRLPRRVSSIIPDLHEEPCLESPYLGNMESTICNMYYNDALVVFARAWLIKPLVQVIKGWGGFVGCFRSWTVIFIDFPAFCILPVRLIGELMGSINSSGEKLIELAASFQPSQGKPATRFSSVSRRVRSALRHADKPQFISAFCQSNCGDVSPNVLGTFCIDSGLPCDFYHSTCNGKNELCYGRGPGYPDEFESTRIIGERQYKKAMELFNSATEKLSGKIVYRHSYVDFSKLEVTLSKEGGVTEVLKTCPAAMGFAFAAGTTDGPGAFDFKQGDNKGNVFWSFVRNLLKTPNKEQIECHLPKPILLDTGEMKDPYDWAPSILPVQILRIGQLVILSVPGEFTTMAGRRLRDAVKSVLYAGGSDLDSNVHIVIAGLANTYSQYVTTFEEYQVQRYEGASTLYGPHTLSAYIQEFEKLAMAIVRDEQVAPGPQPPDLLQRQISLLPPVILDITPPGVNFGDIKTDVPPRAIFRKRDIVTVTFWSASPRNDLMTEGTFALVEILHNQERWVPAYDDDDFCLRFKWARSSKLSPLSHATIEWRVPESAVLGVYRMTHFGASKNIFGSIRHFTGSSSAFIVA
;
A
#
# COMPACT_ATOMS: atom_id res chain seq x y z
N MET A 1 -27.49 2.18 -15.63
CA MET A 1 -26.93 3.49 -16.07
C MET A 1 -26.29 4.07 -14.83
N ARG A 2 -25.07 3.60 -14.53
CA ARG A 2 -23.78 4.21 -14.89
C ARG A 2 -23.47 5.44 -14.03
N SER A 3 -22.46 5.28 -13.18
CA SER A 3 -21.87 6.28 -12.28
C SER A 3 -20.81 7.11 -13.03
N ASP A 4 -21.24 7.88 -14.02
CA ASP A 4 -20.36 8.65 -14.91
C ASP A 4 -19.93 10.00 -14.30
N MET A 5 -19.25 9.99 -13.15
CA MET A 5 -18.81 11.19 -12.42
C MET A 5 -17.31 11.50 -12.62
N GLY A 6 -16.93 11.91 -13.84
CA GLY A 6 -15.60 12.43 -14.17
C GLY A 6 -15.71 13.71 -15.01
N SER A 7 -15.30 14.84 -14.42
CA SER A 7 -15.41 16.25 -14.86
C SER A 7 -16.78 16.80 -15.28
N MET A 8 -17.71 15.98 -15.81
CA MET A 8 -19.04 16.38 -16.27
C MET A 8 -19.89 17.01 -15.14
N GLU A 9 -20.27 16.19 -14.14
CA GLU A 9 -21.00 16.67 -12.97
C GLU A 9 -20.18 17.65 -12.12
N PHE A 10 -18.85 17.69 -12.21
CA PHE A 10 -18.06 18.67 -11.47
C PHE A 10 -18.37 20.10 -11.92
N VAL A 11 -18.34 20.36 -13.23
CA VAL A 11 -18.64 21.69 -13.75
C VAL A 11 -20.14 22.01 -13.63
N GLU A 12 -21.03 21.04 -13.90
CA GLU A 12 -22.47 21.24 -13.74
C GLU A 12 -22.89 21.50 -12.28
N ILE A 13 -22.40 20.72 -11.31
CA ILE A 13 -22.66 20.94 -9.88
C ILE A 13 -22.02 22.25 -9.41
N LEU A 14 -20.82 22.63 -9.88
CA LEU A 14 -20.26 23.96 -9.57
C LEU A 14 -21.16 25.09 -10.08
N ILE A 15 -21.73 24.95 -11.27
CA ILE A 15 -22.67 25.91 -11.85
C ILE A 15 -23.97 25.94 -11.03
N GLU A 16 -24.55 24.79 -10.70
CA GLU A 16 -25.77 24.71 -9.90
C GLU A 16 -25.57 25.28 -8.49
N ILE A 17 -24.49 24.91 -7.79
CA ILE A 17 -24.13 25.46 -6.48
C ILE A 17 -23.93 26.98 -6.59
N GLY A 18 -23.10 27.46 -7.52
CA GLY A 18 -22.85 28.89 -7.67
C GLY A 18 -24.11 29.70 -8.03
N LEU A 19 -24.94 29.18 -8.94
CA LEU A 19 -26.24 29.76 -9.27
C LEU A 19 -27.21 29.75 -8.08
N HIS A 20 -27.25 28.68 -7.31
CA HIS A 20 -28.16 28.54 -6.18
C HIS A 20 -27.74 29.46 -5.02
N TRP A 21 -26.44 29.62 -4.78
CA TRP A 21 -25.90 30.55 -3.79
C TRP A 21 -25.99 32.02 -4.22
N GLN A 22 -25.87 32.34 -5.51
CA GLN A 22 -26.18 33.69 -5.99
C GLN A 22 -27.68 34.03 -5.90
N LYS A 23 -28.57 33.08 -6.21
CA LYS A 23 -30.02 33.22 -6.01
C LYS A 23 -30.42 33.26 -4.52
N GLY A 24 -29.60 32.68 -3.64
CA GLY A 24 -29.78 32.67 -2.18
C GLY A 24 -29.55 34.02 -1.48
N LYS A 25 -29.15 35.08 -2.19
CA LYS A 25 -28.98 36.43 -1.61
C LYS A 25 -30.30 37.18 -1.32
N GLY A 26 -31.43 36.48 -1.31
CA GLY A 26 -32.72 36.96 -0.81
C GLY A 26 -32.94 36.51 0.65
N SER A 27 -33.07 37.49 1.55
CA SER A 27 -33.35 37.37 2.99
C SER A 27 -34.01 36.07 3.47
N LEU A 28 -33.29 35.30 4.30
CA LEU A 28 -33.86 34.32 5.21
C LEU A 28 -33.56 34.75 6.65
N GLU A 29 -34.62 35.15 7.36
CA GLU A 29 -34.56 35.44 8.79
C GLU A 29 -34.23 34.17 9.59
N LYS A 30 -33.48 34.33 10.69
CA LYS A 30 -33.12 33.21 11.57
C LYS A 30 -34.36 32.70 12.34
N PRO A 31 -34.71 31.41 12.28
CA PRO A 31 -35.51 30.78 13.32
C PRO A 31 -34.69 30.71 14.61
N GLY A 32 -35.33 30.99 15.75
CA GLY A 32 -34.62 31.17 17.03
C GLY A 32 -33.94 29.90 17.56
N THR A 33 -32.72 30.07 18.07
CA THR A 33 -32.05 29.08 18.92
C THR A 33 -32.76 28.98 20.27
N GLN A 34 -33.25 27.79 20.63
CA GLN A 34 -33.61 27.47 22.01
C GLN A 34 -32.36 27.05 22.78
N ASP A 35 -32.19 27.59 23.99
CA ASP A 35 -31.04 27.33 24.85
C ASP A 35 -31.00 25.86 25.32
N TYR A 36 -29.86 25.20 25.09
CA TYR A 36 -29.44 24.05 25.89
C TYR A 36 -28.35 24.50 26.87
N GLN A 37 -28.74 24.73 28.11
CA GLN A 37 -27.80 25.02 29.19
C GLN A 37 -26.95 23.77 29.50
N SER A 38 -25.63 23.89 29.34
CA SER A 38 -24.69 22.89 29.82
C SER A 38 -24.43 23.08 31.32
N TYR A 39 -24.67 22.01 32.10
CA TYR A 39 -24.34 22.01 33.53
C TYR A 39 -22.83 21.91 33.73
N SER A 40 -22.20 23.04 34.08
CA SER A 40 -20.80 23.07 34.53
C SER A 40 -20.71 22.62 36.00
N LEU A 41 -20.13 21.44 36.23
CA LEU A 41 -19.65 21.05 37.55
C LEU A 41 -18.23 21.60 37.75
N LYS A 42 -18.11 22.67 38.53
CA LYS A 42 -16.83 23.18 39.03
C LYS A 42 -16.25 22.21 40.06
N ALA A 43 -15.10 21.63 39.76
CA ALA A 43 -14.18 21.11 40.78
C ALA A 43 -13.06 22.14 40.98
N THR A 44 -12.90 22.61 42.21
CA THR A 44 -11.86 23.58 42.61
C THR A 44 -10.64 22.85 43.15
N GLU A 45 -9.48 22.99 42.49
CA GLU A 45 -8.20 22.60 43.06
C GLU A 45 -7.53 23.79 43.79
N PRO A 46 -6.95 23.58 44.98
CA PRO A 46 -6.09 24.57 45.63
C PRO A 46 -4.63 24.45 45.16
N SER A 47 -4.01 25.59 44.94
CA SER A 47 -2.58 25.74 44.60
C SER A 47 -1.64 25.51 45.78
N LEU A 48 -0.35 25.23 45.52
CA LEU A 48 0.86 25.63 46.26
C LEU A 48 2.12 25.30 45.38
N PRO A 49 3.34 25.82 45.67
CA PRO A 49 4.19 26.44 44.62
C PRO A 49 5.56 25.74 44.41
N PRO A 50 6.40 26.20 43.44
CA PRO A 50 7.53 25.42 42.94
C PRO A 50 8.84 25.63 43.70
N TRP A 51 9.73 24.64 43.61
CA TRP A 51 11.15 24.79 43.93
C TRP A 51 12.00 24.36 42.72
N SER A 52 12.88 25.27 42.29
CA SER A 52 13.98 24.98 41.39
C SER A 52 15.14 24.33 42.15
N ILE A 53 15.98 23.56 41.45
CA ILE A 53 17.43 23.47 41.74
C ILE A 53 18.16 23.12 40.43
N THR A 54 19.16 23.93 40.13
CA THR A 54 20.19 23.73 39.10
C THR A 54 21.32 22.84 39.63
N GLY A 55 21.90 21.94 38.82
CA GLY A 55 23.16 21.28 39.24
C GLY A 55 23.66 20.18 38.32
N ARG A 56 24.88 20.36 37.76
CA ARG A 56 25.58 19.40 36.90
C ARG A 56 26.31 18.29 37.68
N GLN A 57 26.41 17.14 37.01
CA GLN A 57 27.58 16.25 36.87
C GLN A 57 28.03 15.28 37.99
N GLN A 58 28.48 14.11 37.48
CA GLN A 58 29.42 13.11 38.02
C GLN A 58 28.94 12.10 39.07
N GLY A 59 29.31 10.82 38.87
CA GLY A 59 29.62 9.89 39.97
C GLY A 59 28.79 8.60 40.13
N ILE A 60 28.97 7.63 39.23
CA ILE A 60 28.92 6.20 39.64
C ILE A 60 30.26 5.89 40.33
N PRO A 61 30.38 5.09 41.43
CA PRO A 61 29.39 4.25 42.11
C PRO A 61 29.29 4.44 43.64
N ILE A 62 28.09 4.63 44.20
CA ILE A 62 27.81 4.35 45.63
C ILE A 62 26.51 3.54 45.75
N PHE A 63 26.60 2.24 45.45
CA PHE A 63 25.48 1.30 45.64
C PHE A 63 25.90 -0.06 46.25
N CYS A 64 27.18 -0.23 46.61
CA CYS A 64 27.68 -1.46 47.27
C CYS A 64 27.87 -1.33 48.80
N THR A 65 27.62 -0.16 49.39
CA THR A 65 27.83 0.08 50.85
C THR A 65 26.55 0.14 51.68
N ALA A 66 25.37 0.25 51.06
CA ALA A 66 24.08 0.34 51.79
C ALA A 66 23.44 -1.02 52.13
N LEU A 67 24.01 -2.14 51.67
CA LEU A 67 23.39 -3.47 51.77
C LEU A 67 24.04 -4.40 52.82
N MET A 68 25.11 -3.96 53.50
CA MET A 68 25.75 -4.73 54.58
C MET A 68 25.29 -4.33 55.99
N GLU A 69 24.54 -3.24 56.18
CA GLU A 69 24.06 -2.81 57.51
C GLU A 69 22.66 -3.33 57.89
N MET A 70 21.96 -4.06 57.01
CA MET A 70 20.63 -4.62 57.31
C MET A 70 20.63 -6.07 57.85
N PHE A 71 21.79 -6.68 58.14
CA PHE A 71 21.87 -8.05 58.68
C PHE A 71 22.74 -8.19 59.94
N SER A 72 22.72 -7.20 60.83
CA SER A 72 23.28 -7.26 62.19
C SER A 72 22.18 -7.30 63.27
N GLY A 73 21.13 -8.11 63.05
CA GLY A 73 19.96 -8.20 63.94
C GLY A 73 19.38 -9.61 64.08
N VAL A 74 19.88 -10.36 65.06
CA VAL A 74 19.23 -11.53 65.71
C VAL A 74 18.85 -12.72 64.79
N TYR A 75 19.71 -13.74 64.72
CA TYR A 75 19.45 -15.08 65.29
C TYR A 75 20.59 -16.04 64.94
N GLY A 76 21.09 -16.78 65.94
CA GLY A 76 22.17 -17.74 65.73
C GLY A 76 21.67 -19.05 65.12
N CYS A 77 22.21 -19.45 63.96
CA CYS A 77 22.14 -20.83 63.50
C CYS A 77 23.42 -21.21 62.72
N LYS A 78 24.06 -22.32 63.10
CA LYS A 78 25.24 -22.87 62.41
C LYS A 78 24.82 -23.53 61.09
N GLN A 79 24.79 -22.78 59.98
CA GLN A 79 24.68 -23.37 58.65
C GLN A 79 25.71 -22.83 57.65
N LYS A 80 25.98 -23.64 56.62
CA LYS A 80 27.24 -23.68 55.85
C LYS A 80 27.40 -22.48 54.88
N PRO A 81 28.64 -22.06 54.55
CA PRO A 81 28.90 -20.98 53.59
C PRO A 81 28.44 -21.25 52.14
N SER A 82 27.91 -22.45 51.86
CA SER A 82 27.42 -22.87 50.54
C SER A 82 26.30 -21.97 50.00
N ALA A 83 25.33 -21.57 50.84
CA ALA A 83 24.15 -20.85 50.36
C ALA A 83 24.48 -19.45 49.81
N MET A 84 25.42 -18.73 50.42
CA MET A 84 25.87 -17.43 49.93
C MET A 84 26.67 -17.57 48.63
N ILE A 85 27.52 -18.59 48.51
CA ILE A 85 28.25 -18.88 47.27
C ILE A 85 27.28 -19.17 46.13
N TRP A 86 26.25 -20.00 46.37
CA TRP A 86 25.22 -20.27 45.36
C TRP A 86 24.38 -19.04 45.01
N LEU A 87 24.08 -18.15 45.97
CA LEU A 87 23.39 -16.89 45.69
C LEU A 87 24.25 -15.95 44.83
N CYS A 88 25.54 -15.82 45.15
CA CYS A 88 26.49 -15.04 44.35
C CYS A 88 26.68 -15.64 42.95
N VAL A 89 26.79 -16.98 42.83
CA VAL A 89 26.87 -17.67 41.52
C VAL A 89 25.56 -17.51 40.75
N PHE A 90 24.40 -17.54 41.40
CA PHE A 90 23.09 -17.31 40.75
C PHE A 90 22.93 -15.86 40.28
N LEU A 91 23.38 -14.88 41.06
CA LEU A 91 23.42 -13.47 40.66
C LEU A 91 24.44 -13.21 39.54
N LEU A 92 25.61 -13.86 39.58
CA LEU A 92 26.60 -13.80 38.51
C LEU A 92 26.08 -14.46 37.23
N LEU A 93 25.39 -15.60 37.34
CA LEU A 93 24.72 -16.26 36.23
C LEU A 93 23.56 -15.44 35.69
N LEU A 94 22.80 -14.73 36.53
CA LEU A 94 21.78 -13.76 36.11
C LEU A 94 22.41 -12.61 35.30
N LEU A 95 23.51 -12.04 35.79
CA LEU A 95 24.27 -10.98 35.09
C LEU A 95 24.94 -11.47 33.81
N LEU A 96 25.32 -12.75 33.72
CA LEU A 96 25.89 -13.38 32.52
C LEU A 96 24.81 -13.92 31.55
N SER A 97 23.61 -14.24 32.03
CA SER A 97 22.44 -14.60 31.22
C SER A 97 21.68 -13.39 30.70
N GLY A 98 21.83 -12.26 31.39
CA GLY A 98 21.47 -10.95 30.89
C GLY A 98 22.35 -10.62 29.70
N ARG A 99 21.93 -11.04 28.51
CA ARG A 99 22.42 -10.50 27.25
C ARG A 99 22.05 -9.02 27.19
N VAL A 100 22.87 -8.18 27.83
CA VAL A 100 22.97 -6.77 27.46
C VAL A 100 23.65 -6.75 26.09
N THR A 101 22.84 -6.95 25.05
CA THR A 101 23.23 -6.65 23.68
C THR A 101 23.43 -5.15 23.60
N SER A 102 24.69 -4.73 23.79
CA SER A 102 25.14 -3.40 23.41
C SER A 102 24.99 -3.29 21.89
N SER A 103 23.81 -2.89 21.43
CA SER A 103 23.60 -2.55 20.02
C SER A 103 24.51 -1.37 19.68
N ASN A 104 25.33 -1.57 18.65
CA ASN A 104 26.10 -0.50 18.03
C ASN A 104 25.29 0.21 16.92
N SER A 105 23.97 0.01 16.87
CA SER A 105 23.14 0.64 15.84
C SER A 105 22.86 2.11 16.15
N PRO A 106 23.07 3.03 15.19
CA PRO A 106 22.82 4.47 15.40
C PRO A 106 21.34 4.86 15.35
N TYR A 107 20.43 3.95 14.99
CA TYR A 107 19.00 4.24 14.81
C TYR A 107 18.10 3.30 15.62
N LEU A 108 16.97 3.86 16.06
CA LEU A 108 15.78 3.10 16.45
C LEU A 108 14.81 3.11 15.27
N ILE A 109 14.27 1.95 14.93
CA ILE A 109 13.31 1.73 13.85
C ILE A 109 12.07 1.10 14.46
N GLY A 110 10.89 1.58 14.08
CA GLY A 110 9.62 1.00 14.48
C GLY A 110 8.67 1.04 13.30
N LEU A 111 7.86 -0.01 13.15
CA LEU A 111 6.92 -0.14 12.04
C LEU A 111 5.51 -0.41 12.57
N GLY A 112 4.53 0.17 11.88
CA GLY A 112 3.12 0.05 12.20
C GLY A 112 2.30 0.19 10.92
N SER A 113 1.23 -0.58 10.83
CA SER A 113 0.26 -0.55 9.73
C SER A 113 -1.12 -0.65 10.35
N HIS A 114 -2.08 0.10 9.83
CA HIS A 114 -3.45 0.10 10.30
C HIS A 114 -4.39 0.42 9.14
N ASP A 115 -5.54 -0.22 9.11
CA ASP A 115 -6.59 0.00 8.12
C ASP A 115 -7.11 1.45 8.12
N ILE A 116 -7.25 2.01 6.92
CA ILE A 116 -7.77 3.35 6.60
C ILE A 116 -8.93 3.30 5.59
N THR A 117 -9.50 2.12 5.36
CA THR A 117 -10.49 1.87 4.30
C THR A 117 -11.76 2.68 4.53
N GLY A 118 -12.02 3.61 3.61
CA GLY A 118 -13.23 4.45 3.61
C GLY A 118 -14.52 3.68 3.29
N PRO A 119 -15.67 4.38 3.22
CA PRO A 119 -16.95 3.73 2.99
C PRO A 119 -17.01 3.02 1.63
N ALA A 120 -17.23 1.69 1.65
CA ALA A 120 -17.17 0.81 0.49
C ALA A 120 -18.39 0.85 -0.45
N ALA A 121 -19.32 1.80 -0.26
CA ALA A 121 -20.46 2.02 -1.14
C ALA A 121 -21.00 3.46 -1.02
N ASP A 122 -21.74 3.90 -2.04
CA ASP A 122 -22.43 5.18 -2.12
C ASP A 122 -21.54 6.44 -1.92
N VAL A 123 -20.20 6.33 -2.00
CA VAL A 123 -19.23 7.43 -1.91
C VAL A 123 -18.35 7.42 -3.16
N ASN A 124 -18.20 8.56 -3.83
CA ASN A 124 -17.34 8.67 -5.01
C ASN A 124 -15.85 8.63 -4.63
N MET A 125 -14.99 8.17 -5.54
CA MET A 125 -13.55 8.01 -5.28
C MET A 125 -12.76 9.33 -5.44
N MET A 126 -11.65 9.50 -4.70
CA MET A 126 -10.88 10.76 -4.67
C MET A 126 -9.41 10.62 -4.19
N GLY A 127 -8.50 11.43 -4.74
CA GLY A 127 -7.11 11.61 -4.27
C GLY A 127 -6.94 12.66 -3.15
N TYR A 128 -5.82 12.60 -2.41
CA TYR A 128 -5.71 13.10 -1.02
C TYR A 128 -5.40 14.58 -0.82
N ALA A 129 -6.00 15.24 0.20
CA ALA A 129 -5.70 16.60 0.68
C ALA A 129 -6.33 16.92 2.07
N ASN A 130 -5.72 16.51 3.18
CA ASN A 130 -6.14 16.93 4.54
C ASN A 130 -4.96 17.59 5.28
N MET A 131 -5.09 18.87 5.65
CA MET A 131 -4.06 19.63 6.36
C MET A 131 -4.24 19.74 7.87
N GLU A 132 -5.40 19.35 8.41
CA GLU A 132 -5.73 19.57 9.82
C GLU A 132 -5.19 18.47 10.76
N GLN A 133 -4.22 17.66 10.32
CA GLN A 133 -3.35 16.98 11.30
C GLN A 133 -2.36 17.97 11.92
N ILE A 134 -2.90 18.95 12.65
CA ILE A 134 -2.26 19.34 13.91
C ILE A 134 -2.22 18.07 14.73
N ALA A 135 -1.04 17.69 15.20
CA ALA A 135 -0.80 16.37 15.77
C ALA A 135 -1.71 16.00 16.96
N SER A 136 -2.49 16.94 17.53
CA SER A 136 -3.62 16.75 18.46
C SER A 136 -3.78 15.35 19.08
N GLY A 137 -4.30 14.32 18.40
CA GLY A 137 -4.35 12.94 18.94
C GLY A 137 -2.98 12.39 19.40
N VAL A 138 -1.99 12.39 18.50
CA VAL A 138 -0.58 12.05 18.77
C VAL A 138 0.08 13.05 19.75
N HIS A 139 -0.24 14.34 19.67
CA HIS A 139 0.34 15.42 20.51
C HIS A 139 -0.20 15.40 21.94
N PHE A 140 -1.48 15.06 22.15
CA PHE A 140 -2.04 14.83 23.48
C PHE A 140 -1.49 13.53 24.10
N ARG A 141 -1.09 12.54 23.29
CA ARG A 141 -0.46 11.29 23.77
C ARG A 141 1.05 11.40 24.02
N TYR A 142 1.79 12.10 23.16
CA TYR A 142 3.26 12.14 23.13
C TYR A 142 3.86 13.55 23.25
N GLY A 143 3.04 14.58 23.50
CA GLY A 143 3.49 15.97 23.63
C GLY A 143 4.15 16.50 22.34
N ASN A 144 5.27 17.20 22.51
CA ASN A 144 6.04 17.80 21.42
C ASN A 144 6.94 16.80 20.66
N LEU A 145 6.79 15.48 20.87
CA LEU A 145 7.64 14.49 20.19
C LEU A 145 7.37 14.42 18.68
N TYR A 146 6.11 14.54 18.29
CA TYR A 146 5.65 14.52 16.90
C TYR A 146 4.98 15.85 16.56
N THR A 147 5.44 16.46 15.47
CA THR A 147 5.09 17.81 15.02
C THR A 147 5.07 17.85 13.48
N GLU A 148 4.53 18.92 12.90
CA GLU A 148 4.59 19.23 11.47
C GLU A 148 6.03 19.23 10.91
N GLN A 149 7.04 19.40 11.78
CA GLN A 149 8.43 19.45 11.36
C GLN A 149 9.03 18.07 11.07
N ASN A 150 8.62 17.04 11.82
CA ASN A 150 9.21 15.70 11.78
C ASN A 150 8.23 14.57 11.39
N VAL A 151 6.96 14.90 11.11
CA VAL A 151 5.98 13.98 10.52
C VAL A 151 5.76 14.34 9.05
N ALA A 152 5.84 13.34 8.17
CA ALA A 152 5.52 13.47 6.75
C ALA A 152 4.47 12.41 6.35
N ILE A 153 3.43 12.82 5.63
CA ILE A 153 2.30 11.96 5.26
C ILE A 153 2.13 12.04 3.75
N SER A 154 2.53 11.00 3.02
CA SER A 154 2.44 10.94 1.54
C SER A 154 1.40 9.91 1.09
N GLY A 155 0.52 10.33 0.18
CA GLY A 155 -0.49 9.44 -0.41
C GLY A 155 0.05 8.65 -1.61
N ILE A 156 -0.27 7.35 -1.72
CA ILE A 156 0.12 6.52 -2.88
C ILE A 156 -0.59 6.91 -4.20
N HIS A 157 -1.51 7.88 -4.16
CA HIS A 157 -2.24 8.41 -5.31
C HIS A 157 -3.03 7.36 -6.12
N SER A 158 -3.63 6.39 -5.42
CA SER A 158 -4.70 5.56 -5.98
C SER A 158 -5.95 6.41 -6.25
N HIS A 159 -6.53 6.26 -7.43
CA HIS A 159 -7.81 6.84 -7.80
C HIS A 159 -9.01 5.95 -7.43
N ALA A 160 -8.77 4.83 -6.76
CA ALA A 160 -9.77 3.86 -6.33
C ALA A 160 -10.02 3.87 -4.82
N GLY A 161 -9.77 4.99 -4.11
CA GLY A 161 -10.09 5.17 -2.68
C GLY A 161 -11.29 6.08 -2.46
N SER A 162 -12.12 5.82 -1.44
CA SER A 162 -13.34 6.61 -1.14
C SER A 162 -13.03 8.06 -0.76
N GLY A 163 -13.74 9.00 -1.38
CA GLY A 163 -13.54 10.44 -1.24
C GLY A 163 -14.24 11.13 -0.08
N GLY A 164 -14.35 12.46 -0.21
CA GLY A 164 -15.03 13.34 0.76
C GLY A 164 -14.22 13.70 2.00
N TYR A 165 -12.92 13.44 2.07
CA TYR A 165 -12.09 13.74 3.24
C TYR A 165 -11.19 14.99 3.06
N LEU A 166 -11.36 15.72 1.94
CA LEU A 166 -10.63 16.95 1.64
C LEU A 166 -11.46 18.15 2.12
N GLN A 167 -10.82 19.30 2.36
CA GLN A 167 -11.52 20.41 3.04
C GLN A 167 -11.86 21.62 2.17
N TYR A 168 -11.22 21.78 1.01
CA TYR A 168 -11.48 22.90 0.10
C TYR A 168 -12.59 22.56 -0.90
N ILE A 169 -13.40 23.55 -1.29
CA ILE A 169 -14.58 23.35 -2.15
C ILE A 169 -14.23 22.57 -3.44
N VAL A 170 -13.13 22.90 -4.09
CA VAL A 170 -12.70 22.28 -5.36
C VAL A 170 -12.53 20.76 -5.27
N TYR A 171 -12.31 20.22 -4.07
CA TYR A 171 -12.04 18.81 -3.84
C TYR A 171 -13.25 18.01 -3.34
N ILE A 172 -14.25 18.66 -2.75
CA ILE A 172 -15.43 17.97 -2.20
C ILE A 172 -16.59 17.89 -3.18
N VAL A 173 -16.63 18.71 -4.23
CA VAL A 173 -17.74 18.74 -5.20
C VAL A 173 -17.96 17.38 -5.87
N THR A 174 -16.88 16.72 -6.32
CA THR A 174 -16.95 15.36 -6.90
C THR A 174 -17.44 14.32 -5.89
N SER A 175 -17.25 14.55 -4.60
CA SER A 175 -17.67 13.65 -3.51
C SER A 175 -19.09 13.93 -2.99
N LEU A 176 -19.82 14.89 -3.61
CA LEU A 176 -21.08 15.45 -3.10
C LEU A 176 -20.94 16.02 -1.68
N GLY A 177 -19.77 16.61 -1.40
CA GLY A 177 -19.41 17.20 -0.12
C GLY A 177 -18.47 16.35 0.73
N PHE A 178 -18.29 16.78 1.97
CA PHE A 178 -17.44 16.15 2.97
C PHE A 178 -18.14 14.91 3.56
N VAL A 179 -17.42 13.79 3.63
CA VAL A 179 -17.88 12.50 4.15
C VAL A 179 -17.10 12.22 5.42
N ARG A 180 -17.69 12.59 6.56
CA ARG A 180 -17.06 12.51 7.89
C ARG A 180 -16.51 11.10 8.20
N GLN A 181 -17.20 10.06 7.76
CA GLN A 181 -16.78 8.67 7.92
C GLN A 181 -15.48 8.32 7.16
N SER A 182 -15.24 8.92 5.98
CA SER A 182 -13.96 8.79 5.25
C SER A 182 -12.84 9.53 5.97
N PHE A 183 -13.13 10.75 6.46
CA PHE A 183 -12.16 11.58 7.18
C PHE A 183 -11.71 10.92 8.49
N ASP A 184 -12.65 10.50 9.32
CA ASP A 184 -12.35 9.94 10.66
C ASP A 184 -11.54 8.65 10.55
N VAL A 185 -11.87 7.73 9.63
CA VAL A 185 -11.09 6.47 9.48
C VAL A 185 -9.66 6.71 8.96
N LEU A 186 -9.46 7.70 8.09
CA LEU A 186 -8.12 8.09 7.63
C LEU A 186 -7.30 8.68 8.79
N VAL A 187 -7.87 9.61 9.56
CA VAL A 187 -7.17 10.23 10.69
C VAL A 187 -6.86 9.20 11.78
N ASP A 188 -7.84 8.38 12.17
CA ASP A 188 -7.69 7.31 13.16
C ASP A 188 -6.62 6.28 12.76
N GLY A 189 -6.62 5.84 11.50
CA GLY A 189 -5.66 4.84 11.00
C GLY A 189 -4.24 5.39 10.87
N ILE A 190 -4.09 6.68 10.52
CA ILE A 190 -2.79 7.36 10.55
C ILE A 190 -2.28 7.49 12.00
N GLU A 191 -3.12 7.91 12.95
CA GLU A 191 -2.73 8.00 14.37
C GLU A 191 -2.30 6.63 14.92
N LYS A 192 -3.07 5.58 14.61
CA LYS A 192 -2.80 4.21 15.09
C LYS A 192 -1.57 3.59 14.44
N SER A 193 -1.33 3.80 13.14
CA SER A 193 -0.10 3.30 12.51
C SER A 193 1.15 3.98 13.07
N ILE A 194 1.11 5.29 13.35
CA ILE A 194 2.18 6.01 14.06
C ILE A 194 2.36 5.49 15.50
N THR A 195 1.26 5.28 16.24
CA THR A 195 1.29 4.73 17.60
C THR A 195 1.93 3.34 17.61
N MET A 196 1.50 2.44 16.72
CA MET A 196 2.06 1.09 16.57
C MET A 196 3.54 1.14 16.17
N ALA A 197 3.94 2.07 15.29
CA ALA A 197 5.34 2.26 14.95
C ALA A 197 6.18 2.74 16.15
N HIS A 198 5.67 3.70 16.94
CA HIS A 198 6.33 4.18 18.15
C HIS A 198 6.50 3.06 19.19
N ASP A 199 5.43 2.33 19.48
CA ASP A 199 5.42 1.26 20.49
C ASP A 199 6.30 0.05 20.06
N ASN A 200 6.62 -0.05 18.76
CA ASN A 200 7.52 -1.06 18.18
C ASN A 200 8.97 -0.57 17.96
N LEU A 201 9.39 0.59 18.49
CA LEU A 201 10.75 1.11 18.32
C LEU A 201 11.83 0.16 18.88
N ARG A 202 12.75 -0.28 18.01
CA ARG A 202 13.85 -1.22 18.31
C ARG A 202 15.17 -0.79 17.65
N PRO A 203 16.34 -1.15 18.21
CA PRO A 203 17.62 -0.91 17.55
C PRO A 203 17.71 -1.63 16.20
N GLY A 204 18.10 -0.90 15.17
CA GLY A 204 18.19 -1.48 13.82
C GLY A 204 18.90 -0.58 12.82
N SER A 205 19.34 -1.17 11.72
CA SER A 205 20.07 -0.53 10.62
C SER A 205 19.16 -0.24 9.43
N ILE A 206 19.46 0.85 8.71
CA ILE A 206 18.76 1.24 7.49
C ILE A 206 19.73 1.10 6.31
N PHE A 207 19.28 0.53 5.19
CA PHE A 207 20.06 0.38 3.96
C PHE A 207 19.34 1.01 2.77
N VAL A 208 20.07 1.47 1.77
CA VAL A 208 19.55 2.06 0.53
C VAL A 208 20.01 1.24 -0.68
N ASN A 209 19.21 1.24 -1.76
CA ASN A 209 19.57 0.67 -3.06
C ASN A 209 18.70 1.28 -4.17
N GLU A 210 19.21 1.35 -5.39
CA GLU A 210 18.56 2.03 -6.53
C GLU A 210 18.61 1.16 -7.80
N GLY A 211 17.56 1.23 -8.64
CA GLY A 211 17.54 0.47 -9.90
C GLY A 211 16.43 0.82 -10.89
N GLU A 212 16.71 0.58 -12.17
CA GLU A 212 15.83 0.93 -13.30
C GLU A 212 14.67 -0.07 -13.47
N ILE A 213 13.43 0.44 -13.57
CA ILE A 213 12.21 -0.32 -13.90
C ILE A 213 11.71 0.12 -15.28
N LEU A 214 11.75 -0.80 -16.24
CA LEU A 214 11.16 -0.62 -17.55
C LEU A 214 9.71 -1.11 -17.58
N ASP A 215 8.92 -0.60 -18.53
CA ASP A 215 7.53 -0.96 -18.79
C ASP A 215 6.55 -0.84 -17.60
N ALA A 216 6.89 -0.13 -16.52
CA ALA A 216 5.97 0.20 -15.42
C ALA A 216 5.38 1.62 -15.49
N SER A 217 5.80 2.41 -16.49
CA SER A 217 5.35 3.79 -16.70
C SER A 217 5.58 4.29 -18.15
N ILE A 218 4.80 5.27 -18.60
CA ILE A 218 5.02 6.09 -19.81
C ILE A 218 4.67 7.56 -19.54
N ASN A 219 5.19 8.50 -20.34
CA ASN A 219 4.76 9.90 -20.26
C ASN A 219 3.37 10.06 -20.91
N ARG A 220 2.42 10.70 -20.21
CA ARG A 220 1.05 10.96 -20.71
C ARG A 220 0.87 12.37 -21.32
N SER A 221 1.87 13.22 -21.15
CA SER A 221 1.96 14.57 -21.74
C SER A 221 3.30 14.81 -22.45
N PRO A 222 3.76 13.90 -23.35
CA PRO A 222 5.08 13.98 -23.96
C PRO A 222 5.28 15.25 -24.79
N SER A 223 4.22 15.80 -25.39
CA SER A 223 4.24 17.11 -26.07
C SER A 223 4.56 18.29 -25.14
N ALA A 224 4.23 18.20 -23.85
CA ALA A 224 4.66 19.18 -22.85
C ALA A 224 6.12 18.95 -22.43
N TYR A 225 6.50 17.69 -22.14
CA TYR A 225 7.89 17.35 -21.81
C TYR A 225 8.88 17.82 -22.89
N LEU A 226 8.55 17.63 -24.17
CA LEU A 226 9.38 18.05 -25.31
C LEU A 226 9.60 19.58 -25.39
N ASN A 227 8.79 20.39 -24.70
CA ASN A 227 8.96 21.84 -24.67
C ASN A 227 10.10 22.29 -23.72
N ASN A 228 10.55 21.42 -22.81
CA ASN A 228 11.77 21.68 -22.01
C ASN A 228 13.01 21.78 -22.92
N PRO A 229 14.06 22.54 -22.53
CA PRO A 229 15.27 22.74 -23.33
C PRO A 229 15.93 21.43 -23.80
N VAL A 230 16.46 21.43 -25.02
CA VAL A 230 17.06 20.22 -25.64
C VAL A 230 18.32 19.79 -24.89
N GLU A 231 19.07 20.77 -24.39
CA GLU A 231 20.31 20.66 -23.62
C GLU A 231 20.06 20.12 -22.20
N GLU A 232 18.84 20.29 -21.68
CA GLU A 232 18.41 19.68 -20.43
C GLU A 232 17.90 18.26 -20.68
N ARG A 233 17.02 18.07 -21.66
CA ARG A 233 16.45 16.75 -22.00
C ARG A 233 17.51 15.74 -22.41
N SER A 234 18.58 16.16 -23.09
CA SER A 234 19.67 15.27 -23.52
C SER A 234 20.51 14.70 -22.37
N LYS A 235 20.39 15.24 -21.15
CA LYS A 235 20.99 14.66 -19.93
C LYS A 235 20.29 13.37 -19.48
N TYR A 236 19.06 13.14 -19.94
CA TYR A 236 18.18 12.07 -19.48
C TYR A 236 17.89 11.06 -20.58
N LYS A 237 18.03 9.77 -20.25
CA LYS A 237 17.75 8.63 -21.15
C LYS A 237 16.26 8.48 -21.48
N TYR A 238 15.37 8.99 -20.62
CA TYR A 238 13.91 8.81 -20.70
C TYR A 238 13.14 10.09 -20.35
N ASP A 239 11.93 10.19 -20.89
CA ASP A 239 10.94 11.25 -20.65
C ASP A 239 10.08 11.03 -19.39
N VAL A 240 10.31 9.93 -18.67
CA VAL A 240 9.83 9.69 -17.30
C VAL A 240 10.96 9.14 -16.45
N ASP A 241 10.89 9.30 -15.13
CA ASP A 241 11.86 8.69 -14.23
C ASP A 241 11.63 7.17 -14.14
N LYS A 242 12.69 6.41 -14.42
CA LYS A 242 12.69 4.94 -14.42
C LYS A 242 13.35 4.34 -13.18
N GLU A 243 14.01 5.16 -12.36
CA GLU A 243 14.69 4.73 -11.15
C GLU A 243 13.69 4.49 -10.01
N MET A 244 13.82 3.36 -9.34
CA MET A 244 13.23 3.09 -8.04
C MET A 244 14.31 3.21 -6.96
N THR A 245 14.08 4.05 -5.95
CA THR A 245 14.90 4.09 -4.73
C THR A 245 14.22 3.25 -3.66
N LEU A 246 14.93 2.24 -3.15
CA LEU A 246 14.49 1.38 -2.06
C LEU A 246 15.25 1.72 -0.78
N ILE A 247 14.52 1.74 0.34
CA ILE A 247 15.07 1.73 1.68
C ILE A 247 14.64 0.44 2.37
N LYS A 248 15.60 -0.26 2.97
CA LYS A 248 15.42 -1.51 3.72
C LYS A 248 15.67 -1.27 5.20
N PHE A 249 14.72 -1.69 6.03
CA PHE A 249 14.80 -1.64 7.48
C PHE A 249 15.20 -3.02 8.03
N VAL A 250 16.24 -3.07 8.86
CA VAL A 250 16.77 -4.29 9.47
C VAL A 250 16.85 -4.10 10.98
N ASP A 251 16.06 -4.84 11.73
CA ASP A 251 16.11 -4.94 13.18
C ASP A 251 17.32 -5.81 13.61
N ASP A 252 18.00 -5.44 14.70
CA ASP A 252 19.20 -6.13 15.18
C ASP A 252 18.93 -7.55 15.75
N GLU A 253 17.69 -7.86 16.15
CA GLU A 253 17.25 -9.15 16.70
C GLU A 253 16.54 -10.01 15.64
N TRP A 254 15.61 -9.41 14.88
CA TRP A 254 14.70 -10.12 13.96
C TRP A 254 15.15 -10.09 12.49
N GLY A 255 16.18 -9.31 12.16
CA GLY A 255 16.64 -9.14 10.78
C GLY A 255 15.72 -8.20 9.99
N PRO A 256 15.53 -8.40 8.68
CA PRO A 256 14.74 -7.47 7.88
C PRO A 256 13.26 -7.38 8.32
N VAL A 257 12.76 -6.17 8.54
CA VAL A 257 11.42 -5.89 9.09
C VAL A 257 10.54 -5.02 8.19
N GLY A 258 11.08 -4.36 7.17
CA GLY A 258 10.26 -3.64 6.20
C GLY A 258 11.03 -2.94 5.09
N SER A 259 10.30 -2.30 4.17
CA SER A 259 10.90 -1.41 3.17
C SER A 259 10.00 -0.24 2.74
N PHE A 260 10.62 0.83 2.28
CA PHE A 260 9.98 1.90 1.50
C PHE A 260 10.54 1.89 0.08
N ASN A 261 9.68 2.07 -0.91
CA ASN A 261 10.01 1.87 -2.33
C ASN A 261 9.44 3.04 -3.15
N TRP A 262 10.24 4.07 -3.43
CA TRP A 262 9.83 5.24 -4.22
C TRP A 262 9.96 4.96 -5.71
N PHE A 263 8.89 5.18 -6.47
CA PHE A 263 8.89 5.06 -7.92
C PHE A 263 7.78 5.92 -8.54
N ALA A 264 8.08 6.67 -9.61
CA ALA A 264 7.10 7.53 -10.29
C ALA A 264 6.17 6.70 -11.19
N THR A 265 4.92 6.49 -10.77
CA THR A 265 3.83 5.98 -11.63
C THR A 265 2.48 6.26 -10.97
N HIS A 266 1.50 6.79 -11.70
CA HIS A 266 0.17 7.07 -11.17
C HIS A 266 -0.55 5.80 -10.67
N GLY A 267 -1.38 5.95 -9.63
CA GLY A 267 -2.34 4.93 -9.21
C GLY A 267 -3.62 5.00 -10.05
N THR A 268 -3.50 4.75 -11.36
CA THR A 268 -4.57 4.80 -12.37
C THR A 268 -4.57 3.57 -13.30
N SER A 269 -4.16 2.41 -12.79
CA SER A 269 -4.33 1.13 -13.52
C SER A 269 -5.77 0.64 -13.48
N MET A 270 -6.49 0.93 -12.38
CA MET A 270 -7.94 0.88 -12.30
C MET A 270 -8.53 2.13 -12.96
N SER A 271 -9.46 1.97 -13.89
CA SER A 271 -10.04 3.08 -14.65
C SER A 271 -11.14 3.82 -13.87
N ARG A 272 -11.59 4.97 -14.41
CA ARG A 272 -12.81 5.68 -13.95
C ARG A 272 -14.11 4.85 -13.97
N THR A 273 -14.09 3.63 -14.52
CA THR A 273 -15.26 2.74 -14.55
C THR A 273 -15.26 1.70 -13.42
N ASN A 274 -14.14 1.58 -12.69
CA ASN A 274 -14.06 0.81 -11.46
C ASN A 274 -15.01 1.39 -10.38
N SER A 275 -15.48 0.52 -9.50
CA SER A 275 -16.34 0.85 -8.35
C SER A 275 -15.94 0.12 -7.06
N LEU A 276 -14.81 -0.60 -7.08
CA LEU A 276 -14.27 -1.31 -5.92
C LEU A 276 -13.13 -0.50 -5.31
N ILE A 277 -13.07 -0.45 -3.97
CA ILE A 277 -11.91 0.16 -3.30
C ILE A 277 -10.64 -0.61 -3.66
N SER A 278 -9.55 0.10 -3.98
CA SER A 278 -8.26 -0.51 -4.29
C SER A 278 -7.09 0.43 -3.96
N GLY A 279 -5.97 -0.13 -3.53
CA GLY A 279 -4.67 0.56 -3.49
C GLY A 279 -4.01 0.73 -4.87
N ASP A 280 -4.69 0.33 -5.95
CA ASP A 280 -4.19 0.31 -7.33
C ASP A 280 -2.85 -0.46 -7.44
N ASN A 281 -2.00 -0.12 -8.42
CA ASN A 281 -0.78 -0.86 -8.70
C ASN A 281 0.26 -0.80 -7.57
N LYS A 282 0.29 0.29 -6.78
CA LYS A 282 1.18 0.44 -5.62
C LYS A 282 0.71 -0.38 -4.42
N GLY A 283 -0.60 -0.42 -4.15
CA GLY A 283 -1.16 -1.32 -3.14
C GLY A 283 -0.98 -2.80 -3.50
N ALA A 284 -1.16 -3.15 -4.78
CA ALA A 284 -0.85 -4.49 -5.26
C ALA A 284 0.63 -4.86 -5.05
N ALA A 285 1.56 -3.95 -5.40
CA ALA A 285 3.00 -4.15 -5.18
C ALA A 285 3.35 -4.33 -3.68
N ALA A 286 2.73 -3.56 -2.79
CA ALA A 286 2.87 -3.69 -1.34
C ALA A 286 2.45 -5.08 -0.85
N ARG A 287 1.20 -5.47 -1.15
CA ARG A 287 0.64 -6.80 -0.80
C ARG A 287 1.51 -7.94 -1.32
N PHE A 288 1.97 -7.88 -2.58
CA PHE A 288 2.84 -8.89 -3.16
C PHE A 288 4.21 -8.98 -2.47
N MET A 289 4.80 -7.85 -2.06
CA MET A 289 6.08 -7.83 -1.33
C MET A 289 5.93 -8.40 0.09
N GLU A 290 4.83 -8.10 0.78
CA GLU A 290 4.52 -8.65 2.10
C GLU A 290 4.25 -10.17 2.04
N ASP A 291 3.41 -10.62 1.09
CA ASP A 291 3.13 -12.05 0.87
C ASP A 291 4.40 -12.83 0.52
N TRP A 292 5.28 -12.26 -0.32
CA TRP A 292 6.57 -12.84 -0.66
C TRP A 292 7.46 -12.99 0.58
N PHE A 293 7.59 -11.95 1.40
CA PHE A 293 8.45 -11.97 2.57
C PHE A 293 7.97 -13.00 3.60
N GLU A 294 6.67 -13.02 3.90
CA GLU A 294 6.08 -14.02 4.79
C GLU A 294 6.36 -15.45 4.29
N GLN A 295 6.08 -15.73 3.01
CA GLN A 295 6.29 -17.06 2.43
C GLN A 295 7.76 -17.52 2.50
N ASN A 296 8.72 -16.66 2.18
CA ASN A 296 10.13 -17.05 2.15
C ASN A 296 10.73 -17.23 3.55
N VAL A 297 10.28 -16.47 4.55
CA VAL A 297 10.71 -16.71 5.94
C VAL A 297 10.16 -18.05 6.47
N PHE A 298 8.96 -18.47 6.07
CA PHE A 298 8.44 -19.80 6.41
C PHE A 298 9.19 -20.95 5.72
N LEU A 299 9.72 -20.74 4.51
CA LEU A 299 10.49 -21.75 3.79
C LEU A 299 11.93 -21.85 4.32
N ASN A 300 12.65 -20.73 4.42
CA ASN A 300 14.05 -20.72 4.89
C ASN A 300 14.18 -20.91 6.42
N GLY A 301 13.09 -20.76 7.16
CA GLY A 301 13.00 -21.07 8.59
C GLY A 301 13.18 -22.55 8.94
N SER A 302 13.27 -23.46 7.96
CA SER A 302 13.62 -24.87 8.16
C SER A 302 15.14 -25.15 8.10
N GLU A 303 15.96 -24.23 7.57
CA GLU A 303 17.42 -24.43 7.42
C GLU A 303 18.29 -23.32 8.06
N SER A 304 17.73 -22.20 8.53
CA SER A 304 18.53 -21.12 9.13
C SER A 304 18.79 -21.32 10.63
N SER A 305 20.03 -21.66 10.97
CA SER A 305 20.52 -21.88 12.33
C SER A 305 20.77 -20.58 13.11
N TYR A 306 19.71 -19.97 13.66
CA TYR A 306 19.83 -18.78 14.54
C TYR A 306 19.07 -18.87 15.87
N PHE A 307 18.61 -20.06 16.29
CA PHE A 307 18.04 -20.25 17.63
C PHE A 307 19.04 -20.87 18.61
N GLY A 308 19.49 -20.05 19.57
CA GLY A 308 20.10 -20.54 20.80
C GLY A 308 19.08 -21.29 21.65
N GLN A 309 19.52 -22.34 22.34
CA GLN A 309 18.65 -23.30 23.03
C GLN A 309 17.78 -22.67 24.14
N SER A 310 16.46 -22.80 24.01
CA SER A 310 15.56 -23.04 25.14
C SER A 310 14.30 -23.75 24.65
N GLY A 311 13.98 -24.91 25.22
CA GLY A 311 12.93 -25.78 24.71
C GLY A 311 11.54 -25.47 25.26
N SER A 312 10.59 -25.15 24.37
CA SER A 312 9.16 -25.29 24.64
C SER A 312 8.43 -25.72 23.37
N THR A 313 7.81 -26.89 23.40
CA THR A 313 7.24 -27.54 22.21
C THR A 313 5.88 -26.98 21.84
N ARG A 314 5.83 -26.07 20.86
CA ARG A 314 4.66 -25.83 20.00
C ARG A 314 5.08 -25.66 18.54
N LEU A 315 4.82 -26.68 17.73
CA LEU A 315 4.93 -26.65 16.27
C LEU A 315 3.55 -26.40 15.64
N PRO A 316 3.33 -25.31 14.90
CA PRO A 316 2.31 -25.21 13.86
C PRO A 316 2.89 -25.68 12.51
N ARG A 317 2.16 -26.53 11.80
CA ARG A 317 2.64 -27.19 10.57
C ARG A 317 2.52 -26.26 9.34
N ARG A 318 3.64 -26.05 8.63
CA ARG A 318 3.68 -25.98 7.16
C ARG A 318 4.76 -26.94 6.67
N VAL A 319 4.37 -27.95 5.91
CA VAL A 319 5.28 -28.74 5.06
C VAL A 319 4.52 -29.02 3.77
N SER A 320 5.01 -28.46 2.67
CA SER A 320 4.58 -28.79 1.31
C SER A 320 5.82 -29.18 0.52
N SER A 321 5.97 -30.47 0.22
CA SER A 321 7.01 -30.99 -0.65
C SER A 321 6.73 -30.60 -2.10
N ILE A 322 7.61 -29.81 -2.72
CA ILE A 322 7.60 -29.54 -4.16
C ILE A 322 9.05 -29.59 -4.68
N ILE A 323 9.31 -30.54 -5.57
CA ILE A 323 10.24 -30.40 -6.70
C ILE A 323 9.60 -31.12 -7.89
N PRO A 324 9.56 -30.49 -9.07
CA PRO A 324 9.88 -31.21 -10.31
C PRO A 324 11.02 -30.51 -11.06
N ASP A 325 12.09 -31.26 -11.36
CA ASP A 325 13.31 -30.78 -12.02
C ASP A 325 13.28 -30.86 -13.56
N LEU A 326 14.18 -30.09 -14.19
CA LEU A 326 14.57 -30.05 -15.61
C LEU A 326 16.04 -29.52 -15.67
N HIS A 327 16.96 -29.90 -16.56
CA HIS A 327 17.00 -30.81 -17.72
C HIS A 327 18.49 -31.27 -17.89
N GLU A 328 18.75 -32.54 -18.27
CA GLU A 328 20.01 -33.05 -18.93
C GLU A 328 21.37 -32.95 -18.19
N GLU A 329 22.42 -33.78 -18.39
CA GLU A 329 22.70 -35.19 -18.81
C GLU A 329 24.27 -35.39 -18.64
N PRO A 330 24.94 -36.54 -18.87
CA PRO A 330 24.57 -37.97 -18.78
C PRO A 330 25.62 -38.88 -18.04
N CYS A 331 25.40 -40.20 -18.13
CA CYS A 331 26.37 -41.33 -18.12
C CYS A 331 26.63 -42.20 -16.85
N LEU A 332 26.14 -43.45 -17.00
CA LEU A 332 26.80 -44.76 -16.74
C LEU A 332 26.46 -45.61 -15.49
N GLU A 333 26.17 -46.88 -15.82
CA GLU A 333 26.18 -48.13 -15.04
C GLU A 333 24.97 -48.53 -14.15
N SER A 334 24.92 -49.85 -13.92
CA SER A 334 23.77 -50.75 -13.69
C SER A 334 24.36 -52.09 -13.16
N PRO A 335 23.64 -53.14 -12.70
CA PRO A 335 22.19 -53.30 -12.42
C PRO A 335 21.87 -54.00 -11.06
N TYR A 336 20.57 -54.31 -10.86
CA TYR A 336 20.00 -55.54 -10.24
C TYR A 336 19.60 -55.64 -8.74
N LEU A 337 18.27 -55.81 -8.56
CA LEU A 337 17.51 -56.83 -7.79
C LEU A 337 17.65 -56.98 -6.26
N GLY A 338 16.50 -57.06 -5.58
CA GLY A 338 16.37 -57.73 -4.28
C GLY A 338 15.08 -57.43 -3.49
N ASN A 339 13.97 -58.11 -3.81
CA ASN A 339 12.76 -58.09 -2.96
C ASN A 339 12.98 -58.88 -1.65
N MET A 340 12.37 -58.45 -0.53
CA MET A 340 11.37 -59.27 0.21
C MET A 340 10.73 -58.56 1.41
N GLU A 341 9.40 -58.69 1.49
CA GLU A 341 8.52 -58.94 2.66
C GLU A 341 9.01 -58.57 4.07
N SER A 342 8.34 -57.75 4.90
CA SER A 342 6.93 -57.67 5.39
C SER A 342 6.86 -58.02 6.91
N THR A 343 5.79 -57.55 7.57
CA THR A 343 5.17 -58.16 8.77
C THR A 343 5.59 -57.69 10.20
N ILE A 344 4.81 -56.71 10.69
CA ILE A 344 4.11 -56.68 12.01
C ILE A 344 4.81 -56.22 13.32
N CYS A 345 4.15 -55.21 13.92
CA CYS A 345 3.98 -54.82 15.35
C CYS A 345 5.15 -54.51 16.31
N ASN A 346 5.05 -53.30 16.88
CA ASN A 346 4.99 -52.99 18.32
C ASN A 346 5.72 -53.94 19.30
N MET A 347 6.78 -53.43 19.94
CA MET A 347 6.69 -52.84 21.29
C MET A 347 8.04 -52.25 21.71
N TYR A 348 8.03 -51.01 22.22
CA TYR A 348 9.13 -50.52 23.07
C TYR A 348 9.13 -51.31 24.39
N TYR A 349 10.27 -51.75 24.89
CA TYR A 349 10.68 -51.55 26.29
C TYR A 349 12.16 -51.93 26.55
N ASN A 350 12.88 -50.99 27.18
CA ASN A 350 14.12 -51.06 27.98
C ASN A 350 15.42 -51.72 27.49
N ASP A 351 16.45 -50.87 27.54
CA ASP A 351 17.87 -51.10 27.80
C ASP A 351 18.25 -52.33 28.65
N ALA A 352 19.35 -53.00 28.27
CA ALA A 352 20.51 -53.29 29.15
C ALA A 352 21.60 -54.19 28.52
N LEU A 353 22.87 -53.69 28.44
CA LEU A 353 24.16 -54.43 28.60
C LEU A 353 24.46 -55.65 27.63
N VAL A 354 25.69 -56.10 27.26
CA VAL A 354 27.11 -55.75 27.53
C VAL A 354 28.08 -56.47 26.55
N VAL A 355 29.13 -55.77 26.07
CA VAL A 355 30.57 -56.19 25.89
C VAL A 355 31.05 -57.36 24.95
N PHE A 356 31.92 -56.97 23.99
CA PHE A 356 33.17 -57.58 23.46
C PHE A 356 33.31 -59.06 22.96
N ALA A 357 33.49 -59.17 21.63
CA ALA A 357 34.76 -59.44 20.89
C ALA A 357 35.42 -60.85 20.71
N ARG A 358 36.15 -60.95 19.57
CA ARG A 358 37.16 -61.95 19.12
C ARG A 358 36.63 -63.34 18.68
N ALA A 359 37.23 -64.06 17.72
CA ALA A 359 38.16 -63.75 16.61
C ALA A 359 38.34 -64.97 15.66
N TRP A 360 38.73 -64.73 14.39
CA TRP A 360 39.67 -65.53 13.56
C TRP A 360 39.42 -67.03 13.23
N LEU A 361 39.39 -67.40 11.91
CA LEU A 361 40.42 -68.22 11.21
C LEU A 361 39.99 -68.81 9.81
N ILE A 362 40.92 -68.71 8.85
CA ILE A 362 41.33 -69.72 7.82
C ILE A 362 40.51 -70.03 6.51
N LYS A 363 41.32 -70.09 5.43
CA LYS A 363 41.16 -70.49 3.99
C LYS A 363 41.04 -72.04 3.81
N PRO A 364 40.79 -72.68 2.62
CA PRO A 364 41.57 -72.45 1.37
C PRO A 364 41.06 -72.90 -0.04
N LEU A 365 41.87 -72.52 -1.06
CA LEU A 365 42.25 -73.21 -2.33
C LEU A 365 41.32 -73.34 -3.58
N VAL A 366 41.86 -72.89 -4.74
CA VAL A 366 41.88 -73.56 -6.11
C VAL A 366 40.57 -73.49 -6.98
N GLN A 367 40.53 -73.30 -8.33
CA GLN A 367 41.48 -73.45 -9.47
C GLN A 367 41.06 -72.64 -10.77
N VAL A 368 42.02 -72.22 -11.64
CA VAL A 368 42.02 -72.27 -13.17
C VAL A 368 40.86 -71.63 -14.02
N ILE A 369 41.01 -71.07 -15.25
CA ILE A 369 42.08 -70.45 -16.09
C ILE A 369 41.47 -69.95 -17.45
N LYS A 370 42.12 -69.01 -18.19
CA LYS A 370 41.87 -68.57 -19.62
C LYS A 370 40.53 -67.86 -19.98
N GLY A 371 40.46 -66.93 -20.94
CA GLY A 371 41.51 -66.19 -21.68
C GLY A 371 41.14 -65.78 -23.12
N TRP A 372 41.61 -64.59 -23.57
CA TRP A 372 41.65 -64.07 -24.97
C TRP A 372 40.27 -63.82 -25.66
N GLY A 373 40.07 -62.89 -26.60
CA GLY A 373 40.90 -61.81 -27.15
C GLY A 373 40.42 -61.36 -28.56
N GLY A 374 40.58 -60.08 -28.94
CA GLY A 374 40.85 -59.69 -30.35
C GLY A 374 39.81 -58.89 -31.17
N PHE A 375 40.21 -57.67 -31.55
CA PHE A 375 40.15 -57.03 -32.88
C PHE A 375 38.84 -56.86 -33.72
N VAL A 376 38.49 -55.56 -33.91
CA VAL A 376 38.31 -54.82 -35.20
C VAL A 376 37.37 -55.34 -36.31
N GLY A 377 36.50 -54.46 -36.83
CA GLY A 377 36.14 -54.45 -38.26
C GLY A 377 34.78 -53.83 -38.66
N CYS A 378 34.79 -52.76 -39.45
CA CYS A 378 33.61 -52.28 -40.20
C CYS A 378 33.26 -53.23 -41.36
N PHE A 379 31.98 -53.35 -41.77
CA PHE A 379 31.48 -52.89 -43.08
C PHE A 379 29.95 -53.07 -43.29
N ARG A 380 29.45 -52.62 -44.46
CA ARG A 380 28.07 -52.36 -44.86
C ARG A 380 27.26 -53.56 -45.41
N SER A 381 25.97 -53.62 -45.03
CA SER A 381 24.76 -53.70 -45.90
C SER A 381 24.41 -54.95 -46.76
N TRP A 382 23.09 -55.11 -46.98
CA TRP A 382 22.34 -56.06 -47.87
C TRP A 382 22.26 -57.52 -47.37
N THR A 383 21.09 -58.13 -47.12
CA THR A 383 19.98 -58.38 -48.07
C THR A 383 18.70 -58.85 -47.35
N VAL A 384 17.53 -58.67 -47.96
CA VAL A 384 16.18 -59.03 -47.49
C VAL A 384 15.81 -60.50 -47.78
N ILE A 385 15.18 -61.20 -46.83
CA ILE A 385 14.16 -62.25 -47.09
C ILE A 385 13.01 -62.11 -46.06
N PHE A 386 11.77 -62.09 -46.55
CA PHE A 386 10.52 -62.08 -45.76
C PHE A 386 10.09 -63.49 -45.37
N ILE A 387 9.58 -63.68 -44.14
CA ILE A 387 8.45 -64.59 -43.81
C ILE A 387 7.59 -63.90 -42.74
N ASP A 388 6.25 -63.97 -42.89
CA ASP A 388 5.24 -63.25 -42.09
C ASP A 388 5.08 -63.74 -40.65
N PHE A 389 4.64 -62.85 -39.74
CA PHE A 389 3.51 -63.05 -38.80
C PHE A 389 3.19 -61.74 -38.03
N PRO A 390 1.91 -61.33 -37.88
CA PRO A 390 1.54 -60.10 -37.16
C PRO A 390 1.19 -60.31 -35.67
N ALA A 391 1.00 -59.18 -34.96
CA ALA A 391 0.45 -58.99 -33.61
C ALA A 391 1.41 -59.09 -32.39
N PHE A 392 1.97 -57.93 -32.02
CA PHE A 392 2.42 -57.61 -30.67
C PHE A 392 1.80 -56.26 -30.26
N CYS A 393 1.09 -56.21 -29.11
CA CYS A 393 0.93 -55.05 -28.21
C CYS A 393 -0.24 -55.24 -27.22
N ILE A 394 0.00 -55.95 -26.11
CA ILE A 394 -0.77 -55.76 -24.86
C ILE A 394 0.21 -55.83 -23.68
N LEU A 395 0.63 -54.67 -23.18
CA LEU A 395 1.04 -54.50 -21.78
C LEU A 395 -0.09 -53.81 -21.00
N PRO A 396 -0.18 -53.99 -19.67
CA PRO A 396 -1.47 -54.11 -19.03
C PRO A 396 -2.14 -52.78 -18.69
N VAL A 397 -3.33 -52.59 -19.25
CA VAL A 397 -4.31 -51.52 -18.93
C VAL A 397 -4.62 -51.43 -17.42
N ARG A 398 -4.36 -52.48 -16.63
CA ARG A 398 -4.57 -52.50 -15.17
C ARG A 398 -3.73 -51.49 -14.39
N LEU A 399 -2.43 -51.30 -14.70
CA LEU A 399 -1.59 -50.44 -13.86
C LEU A 399 -1.96 -48.95 -14.03
N ILE A 400 -2.33 -48.55 -15.25
CA ILE A 400 -2.91 -47.24 -15.53
C ILE A 400 -4.29 -47.13 -14.88
N GLY A 401 -5.12 -48.19 -14.96
CA GLY A 401 -6.44 -48.24 -14.30
C GLY A 401 -6.39 -48.13 -12.77
N GLU A 402 -5.36 -48.67 -12.11
CA GLU A 402 -5.19 -48.59 -10.66
C GLU A 402 -4.67 -47.21 -10.20
N LEU A 403 -3.75 -46.59 -10.96
CA LEU A 403 -3.31 -45.21 -10.73
C LEU A 403 -4.44 -44.20 -10.99
N MET A 404 -5.18 -44.33 -12.10
CA MET A 404 -6.37 -43.52 -12.37
C MET A 404 -7.49 -43.79 -11.37
N GLY A 405 -7.66 -45.04 -10.92
CA GLY A 405 -8.64 -45.43 -9.90
C GLY A 405 -8.34 -44.83 -8.52
N SER A 406 -7.07 -44.80 -8.11
CA SER A 406 -6.63 -44.14 -6.88
C SER A 406 -6.93 -42.64 -6.90
N ILE A 407 -6.60 -41.97 -8.01
CA ILE A 407 -6.84 -40.53 -8.21
C ILE A 407 -8.35 -40.20 -8.29
N ASN A 408 -9.16 -41.03 -8.95
CA ASN A 408 -10.63 -40.88 -8.90
C ASN A 408 -11.16 -41.05 -7.48
N SER A 409 -10.68 -42.05 -6.73
CA SER A 409 -11.18 -42.33 -5.37
C SER A 409 -10.88 -41.23 -4.35
N SER A 410 -9.82 -40.42 -4.56
CA SER A 410 -9.54 -39.25 -3.73
C SER A 410 -10.37 -38.04 -4.15
N GLY A 411 -10.61 -37.85 -5.45
CA GLY A 411 -11.52 -36.83 -5.97
C GLY A 411 -12.96 -37.01 -5.50
N GLU A 412 -13.52 -38.22 -5.62
CA GLU A 412 -14.90 -38.53 -5.18
C GLU A 412 -15.09 -38.27 -3.67
N LYS A 413 -14.12 -38.64 -2.83
CA LYS A 413 -14.16 -38.37 -1.38
C LYS A 413 -14.19 -36.87 -1.06
N LEU A 414 -13.48 -36.04 -1.83
CA LEU A 414 -13.53 -34.58 -1.66
C LEU A 414 -14.88 -34.01 -2.14
N ILE A 415 -15.51 -34.60 -3.16
CA ILE A 415 -16.85 -34.22 -3.65
C ILE A 415 -17.92 -34.54 -2.61
N GLU A 416 -17.87 -35.73 -2.01
CA GLU A 416 -18.77 -36.09 -0.92
C GLU A 416 -18.56 -35.21 0.32
N LEU A 417 -17.30 -34.94 0.70
CA LEU A 417 -16.97 -34.04 1.81
C LEU A 417 -17.50 -32.63 1.56
N ALA A 418 -17.26 -32.04 0.38
CA ALA A 418 -17.78 -30.72 0.03
C ALA A 418 -19.32 -30.70 0.04
N ALA A 419 -19.97 -31.71 -0.55
CA ALA A 419 -21.43 -31.82 -0.58
C ALA A 419 -22.08 -31.93 0.81
N SER A 420 -21.35 -32.39 1.84
CA SER A 420 -21.82 -32.44 3.23
C SER A 420 -22.00 -31.06 3.87
N PHE A 421 -21.32 -30.03 3.37
CA PHE A 421 -21.40 -28.66 3.90
C PHE A 421 -22.36 -27.79 3.06
N GLN A 422 -23.60 -27.73 3.54
CA GLN A 422 -24.69 -26.91 3.01
C GLN A 422 -24.54 -25.43 3.46
N PRO A 423 -25.20 -24.47 2.80
CA PRO A 423 -25.06 -23.06 3.14
C PRO A 423 -25.71 -22.78 4.50
N SER A 424 -25.11 -21.87 5.27
CA SER A 424 -25.66 -21.50 6.58
C SER A 424 -26.75 -20.44 6.45
N GLN A 425 -27.81 -20.54 7.26
CA GLN A 425 -28.67 -19.38 7.50
C GLN A 425 -27.88 -18.22 8.11
N GLY A 426 -28.20 -17.01 7.67
CA GLY A 426 -27.70 -15.75 8.18
C GLY A 426 -28.03 -15.59 9.65
N LYS A 427 -27.00 -15.36 10.47
CA LYS A 427 -27.09 -15.34 11.94
C LYS A 427 -26.45 -14.09 12.53
N PRO A 428 -26.89 -13.66 13.73
CA PRO A 428 -26.23 -12.58 14.47
C PRO A 428 -24.75 -12.87 14.69
N ALA A 429 -23.93 -11.83 14.56
CA ALA A 429 -22.50 -11.85 14.83
C ALA A 429 -22.14 -10.74 15.83
N THR A 430 -20.91 -10.76 16.35
CA THR A 430 -20.32 -9.60 17.03
C THR A 430 -19.40 -8.85 16.06
N ARG A 431 -19.17 -7.56 16.28
CA ARG A 431 -18.16 -6.79 15.51
C ARG A 431 -16.78 -7.47 15.50
N PHE A 432 -16.39 -8.06 16.62
CA PHE A 432 -15.13 -8.80 16.77
C PHE A 432 -15.07 -10.12 15.97
N SER A 433 -16.20 -10.62 15.47
CA SER A 433 -16.26 -11.88 14.71
C SER A 433 -15.55 -11.79 13.36
N SER A 434 -15.57 -10.64 12.69
CA SER A 434 -14.79 -10.41 11.45
C SER A 434 -13.31 -10.19 11.77
N VAL A 435 -12.98 -9.31 12.73
CA VAL A 435 -11.61 -9.00 13.20
C VAL A 435 -10.82 -10.26 13.58
N SER A 436 -11.43 -11.17 14.34
CA SER A 436 -10.80 -12.44 14.73
C SER A 436 -10.73 -13.50 13.61
N ARG A 437 -11.43 -13.27 12.49
CA ARG A 437 -11.49 -14.14 11.30
C ARG A 437 -10.64 -13.65 10.13
N ARG A 438 -10.26 -12.36 10.07
CA ARG A 438 -9.28 -11.80 9.11
C ARG A 438 -8.03 -12.68 9.04
N VAL A 439 -7.48 -12.89 7.83
CA VAL A 439 -6.32 -13.75 7.56
C VAL A 439 -5.10 -13.22 8.30
N ARG A 440 -4.78 -11.94 8.06
CA ARG A 440 -3.65 -11.19 8.64
C ARG A 440 -3.98 -10.54 10.00
N SER A 441 -4.92 -11.09 10.75
CA SER A 441 -5.35 -10.54 12.05
C SER A 441 -4.18 -10.44 13.04
N ALA A 442 -3.94 -9.24 13.59
CA ALA A 442 -2.88 -8.99 14.59
C ALA A 442 -3.02 -9.90 15.84
N LEU A 443 -4.26 -10.29 16.18
CA LEU A 443 -4.59 -11.23 17.27
C LEU A 443 -3.98 -12.64 17.09
N ARG A 444 -3.47 -12.97 15.90
CA ARG A 444 -2.89 -14.29 15.59
C ARG A 444 -1.36 -14.31 15.55
N HIS A 445 -0.71 -13.15 15.52
CA HIS A 445 0.72 -13.01 15.21
C HIS A 445 1.50 -12.16 16.24
N ALA A 446 0.99 -12.04 17.46
CA ALA A 446 1.52 -11.16 18.51
C ALA A 446 3.01 -11.38 18.87
N ASP A 447 3.57 -12.56 18.60
CA ASP A 447 4.92 -12.96 19.03
C ASP A 447 6.04 -12.60 18.03
N LYS A 448 5.74 -11.94 16.90
CA LYS A 448 6.75 -11.55 15.87
C LYS A 448 6.41 -10.21 15.21
N PRO A 449 7.38 -9.31 14.95
CA PRO A 449 7.13 -8.13 14.12
C PRO A 449 6.64 -8.53 12.71
N GLN A 450 5.53 -7.91 12.29
CA GLN A 450 4.99 -8.03 10.93
C GLN A 450 5.91 -7.29 9.96
N PHE A 451 6.17 -7.89 8.80
CA PHE A 451 6.89 -7.22 7.73
C PHE A 451 5.95 -6.24 7.01
N ILE A 452 6.39 -4.99 6.83
CA ILE A 452 5.59 -3.92 6.22
C ILE A 452 6.35 -3.33 5.03
N SER A 453 5.70 -3.19 3.87
CA SER A 453 6.32 -2.62 2.66
C SER A 453 5.45 -1.54 2.01
N ALA A 454 5.93 -0.29 2.01
CA ALA A 454 5.22 0.82 1.36
C ALA A 454 5.79 1.14 -0.02
N PHE A 455 4.93 1.27 -1.03
CA PHE A 455 5.30 1.76 -2.35
C PHE A 455 4.90 3.23 -2.48
N CYS A 456 5.88 4.10 -2.30
CA CYS A 456 5.69 5.55 -2.22
C CYS A 456 5.54 6.18 -3.61
N GLN A 457 4.92 7.37 -3.65
CA GLN A 457 4.91 8.23 -4.84
C GLN A 457 6.15 9.11 -4.91
N SER A 458 6.50 9.51 -6.14
CA SER A 458 7.54 10.48 -6.45
C SER A 458 6.95 11.59 -7.33
N ASN A 459 7.74 12.21 -8.20
CA ASN A 459 7.28 13.14 -9.24
C ASN A 459 6.54 12.41 -10.38
N CYS A 460 5.30 11.98 -10.11
CA CYS A 460 4.48 11.20 -11.04
C CYS A 460 3.55 12.03 -11.96
N GLY A 461 3.58 13.36 -11.92
CA GLY A 461 2.52 14.23 -12.46
C GLY A 461 2.19 14.04 -13.95
N ASP A 462 3.15 13.65 -14.77
CA ASP A 462 2.98 13.32 -16.19
C ASP A 462 3.19 11.81 -16.50
N VAL A 463 3.14 10.95 -15.48
CA VAL A 463 3.62 9.56 -15.54
C VAL A 463 2.49 8.55 -15.33
N SER A 464 2.07 7.89 -16.41
CA SER A 464 0.95 6.93 -16.44
C SER A 464 1.41 5.46 -16.37
N PRO A 465 0.69 4.56 -15.67
CA PRO A 465 0.92 3.12 -15.71
C PRO A 465 0.38 2.44 -16.98
N ASN A 466 -0.33 3.17 -17.86
CA ASN A 466 -1.02 2.62 -19.02
C ASN A 466 -0.08 2.43 -20.23
N VAL A 467 0.92 1.58 -20.05
CA VAL A 467 2.14 1.52 -20.88
C VAL A 467 1.99 1.06 -22.32
N LEU A 468 0.82 0.57 -22.77
CA LEU A 468 0.62 0.24 -24.18
C LEU A 468 0.42 1.49 -25.06
N GLY A 469 0.24 2.66 -24.45
CA GLY A 469 0.00 3.93 -25.13
C GLY A 469 -1.49 4.31 -25.19
N THR A 470 -1.79 5.36 -25.95
CA THR A 470 -3.10 6.04 -25.94
C THR A 470 -3.82 5.88 -27.28
N PHE A 471 -5.05 5.39 -27.24
CA PHE A 471 -5.81 5.01 -28.42
C PHE A 471 -7.27 5.44 -28.35
N CYS A 472 -7.83 5.65 -29.52
CA CYS A 472 -9.24 5.89 -29.74
C CYS A 472 -10.04 4.59 -29.56
N ILE A 473 -11.05 4.60 -28.68
CA ILE A 473 -11.86 3.41 -28.38
C ILE A 473 -12.81 3.01 -29.52
N ASP A 474 -13.13 3.94 -30.43
CA ASP A 474 -14.05 3.76 -31.55
C ASP A 474 -13.38 3.13 -32.79
N SER A 475 -12.14 3.54 -33.07
CA SER A 475 -11.39 3.27 -34.30
C SER A 475 -10.13 2.45 -34.07
N GLY A 476 -9.66 2.32 -32.83
CA GLY A 476 -8.42 1.63 -32.48
C GLY A 476 -7.13 2.37 -32.86
N LEU A 477 -7.23 3.52 -33.52
CA LEU A 477 -6.09 4.35 -33.93
C LEU A 477 -5.44 5.06 -32.72
N PRO A 478 -4.15 5.45 -32.80
CA PRO A 478 -3.52 6.31 -31.80
C PRO A 478 -4.25 7.65 -31.67
N CYS A 479 -4.28 8.21 -30.46
CA CYS A 479 -4.84 9.55 -30.24
C CYS A 479 -3.98 10.66 -30.88
N ASP A 480 -4.57 11.85 -31.08
CA ASP A 480 -3.80 13.05 -31.39
C ASP A 480 -2.77 13.38 -30.29
N PHE A 481 -1.53 13.61 -30.71
CA PHE A 481 -0.36 13.76 -29.83
C PHE A 481 -0.36 15.06 -29.00
N TYR A 482 -0.94 16.14 -29.53
CA TYR A 482 -0.90 17.45 -28.88
C TYR A 482 -2.07 17.67 -27.92
N HIS A 483 -3.28 17.23 -28.29
CA HIS A 483 -4.50 17.51 -27.56
C HIS A 483 -5.13 16.27 -26.90
N SER A 484 -4.59 15.06 -27.15
CA SER A 484 -5.13 13.78 -26.67
C SER A 484 -6.60 13.59 -27.07
N THR A 485 -6.88 13.76 -28.37
CA THR A 485 -8.24 13.65 -28.93
C THR A 485 -8.35 12.64 -30.06
N CYS A 486 -9.58 12.18 -30.29
CA CYS A 486 -10.01 11.29 -31.35
C CYS A 486 -11.19 11.97 -32.06
N ASN A 487 -11.11 12.16 -33.37
CA ASN A 487 -12.10 12.96 -34.12
C ASN A 487 -12.34 14.37 -33.51
N GLY A 488 -11.30 14.94 -32.89
CA GLY A 488 -11.35 16.24 -32.22
C GLY A 488 -12.01 16.24 -30.83
N LYS A 489 -12.29 15.07 -30.25
CA LYS A 489 -12.93 14.85 -28.94
C LYS A 489 -12.02 14.09 -27.97
N ASN A 490 -12.01 14.47 -26.69
CA ASN A 490 -11.17 13.81 -25.66
C ASN A 490 -11.83 12.54 -25.11
N GLU A 491 -13.17 12.45 -25.07
CA GLU A 491 -13.91 11.40 -24.34
C GLU A 491 -13.70 9.98 -24.91
N LEU A 492 -13.08 9.86 -26.08
CA LEU A 492 -12.77 8.60 -26.78
C LEU A 492 -11.29 8.20 -26.69
N CYS A 493 -10.40 9.07 -26.20
CA CYS A 493 -8.97 8.79 -26.09
C CYS A 493 -8.62 8.20 -24.72
N TYR A 494 -8.19 6.93 -24.69
CA TYR A 494 -7.82 6.22 -23.46
C TYR A 494 -6.41 5.63 -23.54
N GLY A 495 -5.67 5.73 -22.45
CA GLY A 495 -4.49 4.92 -22.17
C GLY A 495 -4.87 3.46 -21.98
N ARG A 496 -4.00 2.54 -22.41
CA ARG A 496 -4.22 1.10 -22.24
C ARG A 496 -3.14 0.47 -21.35
N GLY A 497 -3.56 -0.10 -20.22
CA GLY A 497 -2.71 -0.93 -19.37
C GLY A 497 -2.29 -2.24 -20.05
N PRO A 498 -1.24 -2.91 -19.55
CA PRO A 498 -0.67 -4.10 -20.18
C PRO A 498 -1.59 -5.34 -20.17
N GLY A 499 -2.66 -5.33 -19.36
CA GLY A 499 -3.70 -6.36 -19.33
C GLY A 499 -4.97 -6.00 -20.10
N TYR A 500 -4.98 -4.89 -20.86
CA TYR A 500 -6.17 -4.39 -21.56
C TYR A 500 -6.89 -5.49 -22.37
N PRO A 501 -8.23 -5.62 -22.29
CA PRO A 501 -9.17 -4.69 -21.62
C PRO A 501 -9.37 -4.93 -20.11
N ASP A 502 -8.64 -5.84 -19.46
CA ASP A 502 -8.76 -6.08 -18.02
C ASP A 502 -7.88 -5.10 -17.21
N GLU A 503 -8.54 -4.18 -16.50
CA GLU A 503 -7.91 -3.20 -15.60
C GLU A 503 -7.31 -3.86 -14.34
N PHE A 504 -7.88 -4.96 -13.85
CA PHE A 504 -7.33 -5.70 -12.71
C PHE A 504 -6.07 -6.45 -13.14
N GLU A 505 -6.06 -7.08 -14.32
CA GLU A 505 -4.86 -7.71 -14.86
C GLU A 505 -3.78 -6.67 -15.16
N SER A 506 -4.15 -5.49 -15.67
CA SER A 506 -3.23 -4.35 -15.83
C SER A 506 -2.61 -3.92 -14.49
N THR A 507 -3.45 -3.73 -13.47
CA THR A 507 -3.03 -3.40 -12.09
C THR A 507 -2.10 -4.45 -11.51
N ARG A 508 -2.42 -5.73 -11.72
CA ARG A 508 -1.61 -6.88 -11.29
C ARG A 508 -0.22 -6.85 -11.94
N ILE A 509 -0.14 -6.64 -13.25
CA ILE A 509 1.13 -6.62 -14.00
C ILE A 509 2.00 -5.42 -13.60
N ILE A 510 1.44 -4.21 -13.48
CA ILE A 510 2.20 -3.01 -13.08
C ILE A 510 2.64 -3.10 -11.61
N GLY A 511 1.80 -3.64 -10.72
CA GLY A 511 2.17 -3.94 -9.35
C GLY A 511 3.28 -5.00 -9.25
N GLU A 512 3.19 -6.08 -10.03
CA GLU A 512 4.19 -7.13 -10.10
C GLU A 512 5.55 -6.62 -10.62
N ARG A 513 5.56 -5.71 -11.61
CA ARG A 513 6.78 -5.05 -12.11
C ARG A 513 7.48 -4.22 -11.02
N GLN A 514 6.71 -3.43 -10.24
CA GLN A 514 7.24 -2.68 -9.10
C GLN A 514 7.76 -3.62 -8.00
N TYR A 515 6.95 -4.61 -7.59
CA TYR A 515 7.32 -5.60 -6.58
C TYR A 515 8.60 -6.38 -6.93
N LYS A 516 8.74 -6.86 -8.16
CA LYS A 516 9.92 -7.64 -8.58
C LYS A 516 11.22 -6.84 -8.46
N LYS A 517 11.22 -5.56 -8.84
CA LYS A 517 12.39 -4.70 -8.64
C LYS A 517 12.63 -4.41 -7.15
N ALA A 518 11.59 -4.12 -6.38
CA ALA A 518 11.73 -3.92 -4.93
C ALA A 518 12.36 -5.15 -4.25
N MET A 519 11.89 -6.36 -4.58
CA MET A 519 12.46 -7.63 -4.11
C MET A 519 13.95 -7.79 -4.49
N GLU A 520 14.32 -7.49 -5.74
CA GLU A 520 15.71 -7.52 -6.23
C GLU A 520 16.60 -6.53 -5.46
N LEU A 521 16.15 -5.27 -5.33
CA LEU A 521 16.87 -4.22 -4.60
C LEU A 521 16.97 -4.53 -3.10
N PHE A 522 15.93 -5.08 -2.49
CA PHE A 522 15.89 -5.46 -1.08
C PHE A 522 16.89 -6.58 -0.75
N ASN A 523 17.04 -7.55 -1.65
CA ASN A 523 17.99 -8.65 -1.47
C ASN A 523 19.44 -8.24 -1.75
N SER A 524 19.65 -7.26 -2.63
CA SER A 524 20.99 -6.76 -3.01
C SER A 524 21.45 -5.49 -2.27
N ALA A 525 20.61 -4.89 -1.43
CA ALA A 525 20.95 -3.67 -0.67
C ALA A 525 22.14 -3.90 0.29
N THR A 526 23.24 -3.20 0.03
CA THR A 526 24.49 -3.27 0.82
C THR A 526 24.92 -1.92 1.38
N GLU A 527 24.52 -0.80 0.79
CA GLU A 527 24.82 0.53 1.32
C GLU A 527 24.02 0.80 2.59
N LYS A 528 24.71 1.02 3.71
CA LYS A 528 24.10 1.35 5.00
C LYS A 528 23.99 2.87 5.15
N LEU A 529 22.82 3.37 5.54
CA LEU A 529 22.64 4.76 5.93
C LEU A 529 23.37 5.04 7.25
N SER A 530 24.05 6.18 7.34
CA SER A 530 24.71 6.62 8.58
C SER A 530 24.75 8.14 8.71
N GLY A 531 24.72 8.63 9.96
CA GLY A 531 24.71 10.06 10.27
C GLY A 531 23.45 10.50 11.01
N LYS A 532 23.28 11.82 11.15
CA LYS A 532 22.17 12.42 11.92
C LYS A 532 20.82 12.32 11.18
N ILE A 533 19.74 12.31 11.95
CA ILE A 533 18.40 12.64 11.45
C ILE A 533 18.22 14.15 11.61
N VAL A 534 17.87 14.85 10.53
CA VAL A 534 17.66 16.31 10.52
C VAL A 534 16.41 16.61 9.70
N TYR A 535 15.61 17.58 10.12
CA TYR A 535 14.40 17.97 9.41
C TYR A 535 14.24 19.49 9.41
N ARG A 536 13.57 20.04 8.40
CA ARG A 536 13.10 21.43 8.34
C ARG A 536 11.73 21.48 7.67
N HIS A 537 10.87 22.36 8.16
CA HIS A 537 9.52 22.58 7.67
C HIS A 537 9.20 24.08 7.69
N SER A 538 8.41 24.54 6.72
CA SER A 538 7.76 25.85 6.77
C SER A 538 6.43 25.79 6.03
N TYR A 539 5.42 26.50 6.52
CA TYR A 539 4.28 26.88 5.72
C TYR A 539 4.62 28.11 4.88
N VAL A 540 4.18 28.16 3.63
CA VAL A 540 4.45 29.28 2.71
C VAL A 540 3.16 29.68 2.01
N ASP A 541 2.87 30.99 1.96
CA ASP A 541 1.75 31.53 1.19
C ASP A 541 2.14 31.66 -0.29
N PHE A 542 1.65 30.73 -1.11
CA PHE A 542 1.87 30.68 -2.55
C PHE A 542 0.96 31.62 -3.34
N SER A 543 0.06 32.39 -2.70
CA SER A 543 -0.85 33.28 -3.44
C SER A 543 -0.13 34.44 -4.14
N LYS A 544 0.94 35.00 -3.56
CA LYS A 544 1.69 36.15 -4.10
C LYS A 544 3.19 36.12 -3.72
N LEU A 545 3.77 34.92 -3.64
CA LEU A 545 5.16 34.70 -3.24
C LEU A 545 6.12 35.35 -4.26
N GLU A 546 7.11 36.10 -3.77
CA GLU A 546 8.16 36.67 -4.61
C GLU A 546 9.23 35.61 -4.91
N VAL A 547 9.57 35.46 -6.20
CA VAL A 547 10.46 34.45 -6.74
C VAL A 547 11.62 35.15 -7.45
N THR A 548 12.85 34.94 -6.98
CA THR A 548 14.04 35.55 -7.58
C THR A 548 14.68 34.58 -8.58
N LEU A 549 14.73 34.95 -9.86
CA LEU A 549 15.41 34.20 -10.91
C LEU A 549 16.74 34.87 -11.28
N SER A 550 17.82 34.09 -11.28
CA SER A 550 19.12 34.51 -11.81
C SER A 550 19.20 34.22 -13.31
N LYS A 551 19.34 35.25 -14.14
CA LYS A 551 19.55 35.10 -15.60
C LYS A 551 21.03 35.13 -15.97
N GLU A 552 21.35 34.60 -17.14
CA GLU A 552 22.69 34.73 -17.74
C GLU A 552 23.09 36.21 -17.82
N GLY A 553 24.35 36.50 -17.48
CA GLY A 553 24.86 37.87 -17.31
C GLY A 553 24.67 38.46 -15.89
N GLY A 554 24.12 37.71 -14.94
CA GLY A 554 24.04 38.11 -13.52
C GLY A 554 22.89 39.06 -13.19
N VAL A 555 21.92 39.21 -14.10
CA VAL A 555 20.70 40.00 -13.86
C VAL A 555 19.71 39.16 -13.05
N THR A 556 19.33 39.63 -11.88
CA THR A 556 18.25 39.04 -11.06
C THR A 556 16.90 39.64 -11.45
N GLU A 557 15.94 38.80 -11.81
CA GLU A 557 14.55 39.18 -12.04
C GLU A 557 13.68 38.71 -10.86
N VAL A 558 12.86 39.60 -10.30
CA VAL A 558 11.90 39.25 -9.25
C VAL A 558 10.52 39.11 -9.88
N LEU A 559 10.01 37.89 -9.87
CA LEU A 559 8.69 37.51 -10.35
C LEU A 559 7.78 37.17 -9.16
N LYS A 560 6.49 36.88 -9.44
CA LYS A 560 5.53 36.48 -8.42
C LYS A 560 4.74 35.25 -8.85
N THR A 561 4.33 34.45 -7.86
CA THR A 561 3.25 33.48 -8.05
C THR A 561 1.89 34.18 -8.08
N CYS A 562 0.87 33.45 -8.53
CA CYS A 562 -0.50 33.93 -8.66
C CYS A 562 -1.45 33.28 -7.64
N PRO A 563 -2.54 33.97 -7.23
CA PRO A 563 -3.66 33.33 -6.55
C PRO A 563 -4.19 32.15 -7.36
N ALA A 564 -4.49 31.03 -6.70
CA ALA A 564 -4.76 29.76 -7.38
C ALA A 564 -5.82 29.85 -8.51
N ALA A 565 -5.51 29.35 -9.70
CA ALA A 565 -6.49 29.23 -10.79
C ALA A 565 -6.29 27.99 -11.65
N MET A 566 -7.40 27.39 -12.09
CA MET A 566 -7.41 26.23 -12.99
C MET A 566 -7.77 26.64 -14.42
N GLY A 567 -7.06 26.06 -15.39
CA GLY A 567 -7.22 26.37 -16.82
C GLY A 567 -8.31 25.56 -17.50
N PHE A 568 -8.66 25.88 -18.74
CA PHE A 568 -9.66 25.13 -19.52
C PHE A 568 -9.29 23.64 -19.68
N ALA A 569 -8.03 23.33 -19.95
CA ALA A 569 -7.57 21.94 -20.12
C ALA A 569 -7.65 21.08 -18.84
N PHE A 570 -7.92 21.65 -17.66
CA PHE A 570 -8.25 20.86 -16.46
C PHE A 570 -9.54 20.04 -16.69
N ALA A 571 -10.58 20.64 -17.27
CA ALA A 571 -11.86 19.94 -17.50
C ALA A 571 -11.77 18.86 -18.60
N ALA A 572 -10.70 18.87 -19.41
CA ALA A 572 -10.41 17.86 -20.42
C ALA A 572 -9.94 16.52 -19.84
N GLY A 573 -9.48 16.48 -18.59
CA GLY A 573 -8.88 15.29 -17.97
C GLY A 573 -7.61 14.80 -18.70
N THR A 574 -7.21 13.56 -18.43
CA THR A 574 -6.04 12.92 -19.02
C THR A 574 -6.44 11.70 -19.85
N THR A 575 -5.48 11.02 -20.48
CA THR A 575 -5.76 9.73 -21.14
C THR A 575 -6.00 8.59 -20.15
N ASP A 576 -5.64 8.75 -18.87
CA ASP A 576 -5.96 7.77 -17.82
C ASP A 576 -7.41 7.89 -17.35
N GLY A 577 -7.99 9.08 -17.49
CA GLY A 577 -9.36 9.40 -17.16
C GLY A 577 -9.80 10.65 -17.92
N PRO A 578 -10.32 10.50 -19.16
CA PRO A 578 -10.72 11.65 -19.95
C PRO A 578 -11.95 12.32 -19.34
N GLY A 579 -11.95 13.64 -19.47
CA GLY A 579 -13.08 14.49 -19.09
C GLY A 579 -14.24 14.39 -20.08
N ALA A 580 -15.04 15.45 -20.12
CA ALA A 580 -16.25 15.53 -20.92
C ALA A 580 -16.35 16.86 -21.70
N PHE A 581 -17.36 16.96 -22.56
CA PHE A 581 -17.67 18.14 -23.39
C PHE A 581 -16.59 18.48 -24.43
N ASP A 582 -16.55 19.72 -24.88
CA ASP A 582 -15.65 20.23 -25.93
C ASP A 582 -14.25 20.63 -25.43
N PHE A 583 -13.95 20.38 -24.15
CA PHE A 583 -12.64 20.65 -23.55
C PHE A 583 -11.54 19.76 -24.14
N LYS A 584 -10.36 20.34 -24.35
CA LYS A 584 -9.19 19.65 -24.91
C LYS A 584 -7.95 20.01 -24.11
N GLN A 585 -6.99 19.09 -24.06
CA GLN A 585 -5.66 19.44 -23.61
C GLN A 585 -4.97 20.34 -24.64
N GLY A 586 -4.10 21.24 -24.20
CA GLY A 586 -3.44 22.21 -25.08
C GLY A 586 -4.24 23.49 -25.34
N ASP A 587 -5.39 23.69 -24.67
CA ASP A 587 -6.20 24.89 -24.86
C ASP A 587 -5.59 26.11 -24.15
N ASN A 588 -5.02 27.00 -24.95
CA ASN A 588 -4.46 28.29 -24.54
C ASN A 588 -5.32 29.51 -24.91
N LYS A 589 -6.59 29.30 -25.32
CA LYS A 589 -7.52 30.38 -25.74
C LYS A 589 -8.82 30.39 -24.95
N GLY A 590 -9.32 29.20 -24.60
CA GLY A 590 -10.64 29.02 -24.00
C GLY A 590 -11.79 29.16 -25.00
N ASN A 591 -12.97 28.68 -24.59
CA ASN A 591 -14.24 28.81 -25.28
C ASN A 591 -15.07 29.99 -24.69
N VAL A 592 -15.73 30.75 -25.57
CA VAL A 592 -16.66 31.85 -25.24
C VAL A 592 -17.82 31.39 -24.35
N PHE A 593 -18.41 30.22 -24.60
CA PHE A 593 -19.51 29.66 -23.81
C PHE A 593 -19.11 29.42 -22.36
N TRP A 594 -18.04 28.65 -22.14
CA TRP A 594 -17.52 28.38 -20.80
C TRP A 594 -16.95 29.63 -20.12
N SER A 595 -16.47 30.63 -20.88
CA SER A 595 -16.08 31.93 -20.33
C SER A 595 -17.28 32.71 -19.78
N PHE A 596 -18.45 32.64 -20.43
CA PHE A 596 -19.70 33.22 -19.90
C PHE A 596 -20.15 32.48 -18.62
N VAL A 597 -20.10 31.15 -18.64
CA VAL A 597 -20.44 30.29 -17.49
C VAL A 597 -19.52 30.57 -16.28
N ARG A 598 -18.20 30.66 -16.50
CA ARG A 598 -17.24 31.09 -15.47
C ARG A 598 -17.59 32.45 -14.90
N ASN A 599 -17.85 33.43 -15.76
CA ASN A 599 -18.12 34.81 -15.34
C ASN A 599 -19.36 34.92 -14.44
N LEU A 600 -20.31 33.99 -14.57
CA LEU A 600 -21.48 33.85 -13.71
C LEU A 600 -21.14 33.34 -12.30
N LEU A 601 -20.08 32.52 -12.16
CA LEU A 601 -19.53 32.10 -10.86
C LEU A 601 -18.65 33.20 -10.25
N LYS A 602 -17.57 33.55 -10.95
CA LYS A 602 -16.58 34.57 -10.61
C LYS A 602 -15.87 35.01 -11.88
N THR A 603 -15.95 36.29 -12.23
CA THR A 603 -15.16 36.85 -13.33
C THR A 603 -13.72 37.12 -12.83
N PRO A 604 -12.67 36.53 -13.43
CA PRO A 604 -11.29 36.83 -13.07
C PRO A 604 -10.95 38.30 -13.35
N ASN A 605 -10.18 38.92 -12.46
CA ASN A 605 -9.72 40.29 -12.65
C ASN A 605 -8.56 40.34 -13.66
N LYS A 606 -8.18 41.56 -14.10
CA LYS A 606 -7.12 41.74 -15.11
C LYS A 606 -5.75 41.24 -14.63
N GLU A 607 -5.36 41.56 -13.40
CA GLU A 607 -4.07 41.16 -12.80
C GLU A 607 -3.95 39.63 -12.74
N GLN A 608 -5.03 38.95 -12.36
CA GLN A 608 -5.15 37.51 -12.27
C GLN A 608 -5.02 36.83 -13.64
N ILE A 609 -5.65 37.40 -14.68
CA ILE A 609 -5.49 36.93 -16.07
C ILE A 609 -4.04 37.12 -16.54
N GLU A 610 -3.45 38.30 -16.33
CA GLU A 610 -2.08 38.62 -16.78
C GLU A 610 -1.03 37.75 -16.07
N CYS A 611 -1.18 37.50 -14.76
CA CYS A 611 -0.30 36.63 -13.99
C CYS A 611 -0.33 35.17 -14.50
N HIS A 612 -1.50 34.70 -14.95
CA HIS A 612 -1.69 33.32 -15.38
C HIS A 612 -1.28 33.01 -16.81
N LEU A 613 -1.00 34.00 -17.66
CA LEU A 613 -0.71 33.77 -19.09
C LEU A 613 0.37 32.67 -19.30
N PRO A 614 0.18 31.77 -20.29
CA PRO A 614 -0.89 31.72 -21.28
C PRO A 614 -2.14 30.94 -20.84
N LYS A 615 -2.32 30.58 -19.56
CA LYS A 615 -3.49 29.82 -19.08
C LYS A 615 -4.80 30.61 -19.27
N PRO A 616 -5.77 30.12 -20.06
CA PRO A 616 -7.13 30.65 -20.02
C PRO A 616 -7.79 30.13 -18.74
N ILE A 617 -8.08 31.03 -17.79
CA ILE A 617 -8.69 30.65 -16.50
C ILE A 617 -10.12 30.15 -16.72
N LEU A 618 -10.41 28.93 -16.29
CA LEU A 618 -11.75 28.33 -16.22
C LEU A 618 -12.36 28.53 -14.83
N LEU A 619 -11.57 28.39 -13.75
CA LEU A 619 -12.01 28.53 -12.36
C LEU A 619 -10.98 29.34 -11.56
N ASP A 620 -11.43 30.43 -10.93
CA ASP A 620 -10.60 31.43 -10.25
C ASP A 620 -10.49 31.16 -8.73
N THR A 621 -10.06 29.95 -8.39
CA THR A 621 -10.25 29.36 -7.05
C THR A 621 -9.59 30.10 -5.89
N GLY A 622 -8.50 30.82 -6.12
CA GLY A 622 -7.82 31.65 -5.11
C GLY A 622 -8.67 32.85 -4.69
N GLU A 623 -9.48 33.38 -5.61
CA GLU A 623 -10.35 34.54 -5.45
C GLU A 623 -11.81 34.16 -5.13
N MET A 624 -12.08 32.86 -4.92
CA MET A 624 -13.40 32.31 -4.56
C MET A 624 -13.40 31.88 -3.09
N LYS A 625 -14.14 32.63 -2.27
CA LYS A 625 -14.15 32.55 -0.79
C LYS A 625 -15.51 32.21 -0.18
N ASP A 626 -16.55 32.10 -1.01
CA ASP A 626 -17.91 31.71 -0.60
C ASP A 626 -18.18 30.26 -1.05
N PRO A 627 -18.69 29.35 -0.20
CA PRO A 627 -19.03 29.56 1.23
C PRO A 627 -17.80 29.53 2.16
N TYR A 628 -16.63 29.12 1.66
CA TYR A 628 -15.29 29.23 2.24
C TYR A 628 -14.25 29.04 1.12
N ASP A 629 -12.95 28.93 1.43
CA ASP A 629 -11.87 28.81 0.46
C ASP A 629 -12.05 27.64 -0.54
N TRP A 630 -11.86 27.93 -1.82
CA TRP A 630 -11.97 26.92 -2.88
C TRP A 630 -10.69 26.12 -3.13
N ALA A 631 -9.52 26.69 -2.85
CA ALA A 631 -8.22 26.03 -2.99
C ALA A 631 -7.24 26.53 -1.91
N PRO A 632 -6.23 25.73 -1.53
CA PRO A 632 -5.21 26.18 -0.57
C PRO A 632 -4.37 27.32 -1.14
N SER A 633 -4.07 28.32 -0.31
CA SER A 633 -3.03 29.34 -0.58
C SER A 633 -1.76 29.10 0.23
N ILE A 634 -1.89 28.53 1.43
CA ILE A 634 -0.80 28.23 2.35
C ILE A 634 -0.44 26.75 2.21
N LEU A 635 0.84 26.47 1.92
CA LEU A 635 1.34 25.12 1.63
C LEU A 635 2.53 24.74 2.53
N PRO A 636 2.58 23.53 3.08
CA PRO A 636 3.74 23.00 3.77
C PRO A 636 4.84 22.61 2.78
N VAL A 637 6.05 23.10 3.00
CA VAL A 637 7.28 22.58 2.39
C VAL A 637 8.15 21.96 3.48
N GLN A 638 8.66 20.75 3.24
CA GLN A 638 9.39 20.00 4.25
C GLN A 638 10.48 19.13 3.62
N ILE A 639 11.64 19.14 4.27
CA ILE A 639 12.80 18.31 3.94
C ILE A 639 13.17 17.48 5.16
N LEU A 640 13.31 16.17 4.95
CA LEU A 640 13.81 15.23 5.96
C LEU A 640 15.14 14.64 5.48
N ARG A 641 16.12 14.51 6.36
CA ARG A 641 17.44 13.91 6.10
C ARG A 641 17.67 12.78 7.09
N ILE A 642 18.07 11.61 6.59
CA ILE A 642 18.48 10.44 7.38
C ILE A 642 19.86 10.01 6.86
N GLY A 643 20.92 10.48 7.51
CA GLY A 643 22.28 10.22 7.02
C GLY A 643 22.54 10.85 5.66
N GLN A 644 22.78 10.04 4.63
CA GLN A 644 22.94 10.44 3.23
C GLN A 644 21.63 10.46 2.40
N LEU A 645 20.52 9.99 2.96
CA LEU A 645 19.20 10.12 2.34
C LEU A 645 18.60 11.50 2.63
N VAL A 646 17.98 12.10 1.61
CA VAL A 646 17.14 13.28 1.70
C VAL A 646 15.77 13.00 1.06
N ILE A 647 14.69 13.32 1.78
CA ILE A 647 13.30 13.19 1.35
C ILE A 647 12.73 14.60 1.20
N LEU A 648 12.20 14.92 0.02
CA LEU A 648 11.52 16.18 -0.30
C LEU A 648 10.00 15.94 -0.27
N SER A 649 9.34 16.32 0.82
CA SER A 649 7.88 16.21 0.97
C SER A 649 7.20 17.33 0.21
N VAL A 650 6.68 17.05 -0.99
CA VAL A 650 6.06 18.06 -1.86
C VAL A 650 4.54 17.96 -1.87
N PRO A 651 3.79 19.06 -1.68
CA PRO A 651 2.34 19.05 -1.52
C PRO A 651 1.58 19.04 -2.86
N GLY A 652 2.02 18.25 -3.83
CA GLY A 652 1.39 18.19 -5.15
C GLY A 652 2.04 17.19 -6.10
N GLU A 653 1.56 17.19 -7.34
CA GLU A 653 1.98 16.30 -8.42
C GLU A 653 3.00 16.97 -9.34
N PHE A 654 4.29 16.80 -9.02
CA PHE A 654 5.38 17.28 -9.85
C PHE A 654 5.50 16.43 -11.11
N THR A 655 5.61 17.06 -12.28
CA THR A 655 6.01 16.37 -13.52
C THR A 655 7.43 15.82 -13.44
N THR A 656 7.78 14.96 -14.39
CA THR A 656 9.10 14.37 -14.53
C THR A 656 10.20 15.45 -14.46
N MET A 657 10.15 16.47 -15.33
CA MET A 657 11.20 17.50 -15.34
C MET A 657 11.12 18.46 -14.15
N ALA A 658 9.92 18.75 -13.64
CA ALA A 658 9.77 19.54 -12.42
C ALA A 658 10.46 18.89 -11.21
N GLY A 659 10.27 17.58 -11.04
CA GLY A 659 10.93 16.81 -9.98
C GLY A 659 12.45 16.72 -10.16
N ARG A 660 12.93 16.53 -11.39
CA ARG A 660 14.37 16.56 -11.71
C ARG A 660 15.02 17.88 -11.31
N ARG A 661 14.48 19.01 -11.76
CA ARG A 661 14.97 20.36 -11.41
C ARG A 661 14.99 20.61 -9.90
N LEU A 662 13.97 20.17 -9.17
CA LEU A 662 13.92 20.30 -7.71
C LEU A 662 15.02 19.47 -7.02
N ARG A 663 15.22 18.22 -7.43
CA ARG A 663 16.29 17.37 -6.88
C ARG A 663 17.67 17.96 -7.17
N ASP A 664 17.92 18.39 -8.42
CA ASP A 664 19.20 18.96 -8.83
C ASP A 664 19.55 20.25 -8.07
N ALA A 665 18.57 21.13 -7.84
CA ALA A 665 18.75 22.35 -7.07
C ALA A 665 19.12 22.06 -5.60
N VAL A 666 18.33 21.21 -4.92
CA VAL A 666 18.63 20.80 -3.54
C VAL A 666 19.99 20.08 -3.44
N LYS A 667 20.29 19.18 -4.39
CA LYS A 667 21.58 18.48 -4.47
C LYS A 667 22.76 19.45 -4.59
N SER A 668 22.61 20.49 -5.40
CA SER A 668 23.62 21.54 -5.59
C SER A 668 23.88 22.33 -4.30
N VAL A 669 22.83 22.70 -3.56
CA VAL A 669 22.95 23.38 -2.25
C VAL A 669 23.66 22.49 -1.22
N LEU A 670 23.29 21.22 -1.14
CA LEU A 670 23.87 20.28 -0.17
C LEU A 670 25.36 20.02 -0.41
N TYR A 671 25.79 19.90 -1.67
CA TYR A 671 27.21 19.75 -2.02
C TYR A 671 28.01 21.05 -1.83
N ALA A 672 27.47 22.20 -2.24
CA ALA A 672 28.12 23.50 -2.04
C ALA A 672 28.32 23.83 -0.54
N GLY A 673 27.47 23.26 0.32
CA GLY A 673 27.51 23.44 1.77
C GLY A 673 28.68 22.80 2.51
N GLY A 674 29.45 21.89 1.89
CA GLY A 674 30.66 21.31 2.50
C GLY A 674 30.44 20.58 3.84
N SER A 675 29.23 20.04 4.07
CA SER A 675 28.85 19.38 5.33
C SER A 675 29.37 17.93 5.45
N ASP A 676 29.06 17.25 6.56
CA ASP A 676 29.27 15.80 6.81
C ASP A 676 28.51 14.87 5.82
N LEU A 677 28.15 15.35 4.63
CA LEU A 677 27.62 14.58 3.52
C LEU A 677 28.79 14.17 2.62
N ASP A 678 29.11 12.88 2.61
CA ASP A 678 29.87 12.29 1.50
C ASP A 678 29.19 12.60 0.16
N SER A 679 29.93 12.49 -0.94
CA SER A 679 29.42 12.78 -2.29
C SER A 679 28.23 11.90 -2.73
N ASN A 680 27.87 10.86 -1.97
CA ASN A 680 26.80 9.92 -2.28
C ASN A 680 25.45 10.29 -1.61
N VAL A 681 24.83 11.41 -2.03
CA VAL A 681 23.53 11.85 -1.53
C VAL A 681 22.39 11.34 -2.40
N HIS A 682 21.49 10.56 -1.80
CA HIS A 682 20.25 10.07 -2.40
C HIS A 682 19.11 11.04 -2.11
N ILE A 683 18.44 11.55 -3.15
CA ILE A 683 17.33 12.50 -2.99
C ILE A 683 16.06 11.92 -3.60
N VAL A 684 15.10 11.57 -2.76
CA VAL A 684 13.77 11.12 -3.17
C VAL A 684 12.77 12.26 -3.03
N ILE A 685 11.80 12.32 -3.95
CA ILE A 685 10.60 13.14 -3.77
C ILE A 685 9.53 12.26 -3.15
N ALA A 686 8.90 12.74 -2.08
CA ALA A 686 7.65 12.20 -1.58
C ALA A 686 6.51 13.08 -2.12
N GLY A 687 5.90 12.62 -3.22
CA GLY A 687 4.77 13.31 -3.86
C GLY A 687 3.51 13.27 -3.00
N LEU A 688 2.60 14.23 -3.22
CA LEU A 688 1.33 14.34 -2.50
C LEU A 688 1.50 14.26 -0.97
N ALA A 689 2.49 14.98 -0.45
CA ALA A 689 2.86 14.97 0.96
C ALA A 689 2.27 16.15 1.72
N ASN A 690 1.68 15.87 2.89
CA ASN A 690 1.13 16.80 3.89
C ASN A 690 -0.10 17.61 3.43
N THR A 691 -0.19 17.96 2.13
CA THR A 691 -1.41 18.45 1.47
C THR A 691 -1.33 18.19 -0.03
N TYR A 692 -2.28 18.74 -0.78
CA TYR A 692 -2.32 18.66 -2.23
C TYR A 692 -2.82 19.97 -2.85
N SER A 693 -1.99 20.49 -3.75
CA SER A 693 -2.19 21.73 -4.50
C SER A 693 -2.25 21.46 -6.01
N GLN A 694 -2.86 20.33 -6.42
CA GLN A 694 -2.86 19.85 -7.80
C GLN A 694 -1.43 19.65 -8.34
N TYR A 695 -1.15 20.12 -9.56
CA TYR A 695 0.06 19.80 -10.33
C TYR A 695 1.15 20.86 -10.20
N VAL A 696 2.39 20.48 -10.51
CA VAL A 696 3.53 21.37 -10.67
C VAL A 696 4.30 20.99 -11.93
N THR A 697 4.15 21.79 -12.97
CA THR A 697 4.91 21.69 -14.22
C THR A 697 6.15 22.58 -14.22
N THR A 698 7.08 22.35 -15.16
CA THR A 698 8.07 23.39 -15.51
C THR A 698 7.38 24.62 -16.13
N PHE A 699 8.12 25.73 -16.25
CA PHE A 699 7.64 26.93 -16.94
C PHE A 699 7.30 26.62 -18.40
N GLU A 700 8.12 25.78 -19.04
CA GLU A 700 8.03 25.36 -20.42
C GLU A 700 6.83 24.44 -20.66
N GLU A 701 6.66 23.42 -19.82
CA GLU A 701 5.48 22.55 -19.82
C GLU A 701 4.18 23.35 -19.58
N TYR A 702 4.22 24.36 -18.69
CA TYR A 702 3.10 25.25 -18.43
C TYR A 702 2.65 26.01 -19.69
N GLN A 703 3.58 26.42 -20.57
CA GLN A 703 3.22 27.15 -21.80
C GLN A 703 2.32 26.34 -22.73
N VAL A 704 2.43 25.01 -22.69
CA VAL A 704 1.66 24.11 -23.56
C VAL A 704 0.21 23.97 -23.11
N GLN A 705 -0.11 24.23 -21.83
CA GLN A 705 -1.46 24.11 -21.26
C GLN A 705 -2.16 22.75 -21.55
N ARG A 706 -1.40 21.66 -21.44
CA ARG A 706 -1.97 20.32 -21.21
C ARG A 706 -2.58 20.23 -19.80
N TYR A 707 -3.18 19.08 -19.45
CA TYR A 707 -3.92 18.92 -18.19
C TYR A 707 -3.09 19.35 -16.96
N GLU A 708 -1.82 18.94 -16.89
CA GLU A 708 -0.90 19.28 -15.80
C GLU A 708 -0.63 20.80 -15.73
N GLY A 709 -0.39 21.44 -16.87
CA GLY A 709 -0.12 22.89 -16.95
C GLY A 709 -1.36 23.76 -16.64
N ALA A 710 -2.54 23.30 -17.05
CA ALA A 710 -3.80 23.93 -16.65
C ALA A 710 -4.11 23.73 -15.16
N SER A 711 -3.63 22.65 -14.57
CA SER A 711 -3.82 22.31 -13.15
C SER A 711 -2.72 22.86 -12.22
N THR A 712 -1.66 23.46 -12.78
CA THR A 712 -0.60 24.13 -11.99
C THR A 712 -1.13 25.42 -11.38
N LEU A 713 -1.55 25.37 -10.12
CA LEU A 713 -2.46 26.36 -9.52
C LEU A 713 -1.91 27.79 -9.46
N TYR A 714 -0.64 27.99 -9.11
CA TYR A 714 -0.10 29.31 -8.75
C TYR A 714 0.64 30.01 -9.90
N GLY A 715 0.32 29.64 -11.14
CA GLY A 715 0.84 30.26 -12.35
C GLY A 715 2.17 29.67 -12.86
N PRO A 716 2.76 30.29 -13.88
CA PRO A 716 3.91 29.74 -14.62
C PRO A 716 5.19 29.55 -13.77
N HIS A 717 5.31 30.27 -12.65
CA HIS A 717 6.48 30.24 -11.76
C HIS A 717 6.29 29.37 -10.51
N THR A 718 5.24 28.52 -10.48
CA THR A 718 4.97 27.60 -9.36
C THR A 718 6.17 26.72 -9.02
N LEU A 719 6.82 26.10 -10.02
CA LEU A 719 8.02 25.30 -9.79
C LEU A 719 9.19 26.14 -9.25
N SER A 720 9.41 27.33 -9.80
CA SER A 720 10.48 28.23 -9.36
C SER A 720 10.32 28.66 -7.91
N ALA A 721 9.08 28.90 -7.47
CA ALA A 721 8.74 29.10 -6.07
C ALA A 721 9.13 27.89 -5.20
N TYR A 722 8.72 26.67 -5.59
CA TYR A 722 9.11 25.47 -4.85
C TYR A 722 10.64 25.29 -4.77
N ILE A 723 11.36 25.46 -5.87
CA ILE A 723 12.83 25.37 -5.89
C ILE A 723 13.42 26.37 -4.88
N GLN A 724 13.02 27.64 -4.95
CA GLN A 724 13.49 28.69 -4.03
C GLN A 724 13.25 28.33 -2.55
N GLU A 725 12.06 27.85 -2.19
CA GLU A 725 11.77 27.50 -0.79
C GLU A 725 12.51 26.24 -0.33
N PHE A 726 12.64 25.22 -1.18
CA PHE A 726 13.41 24.01 -0.85
C PHE A 726 14.93 24.29 -0.76
N GLU A 727 15.48 25.20 -1.58
CA GLU A 727 16.85 25.68 -1.43
C GLU A 727 17.07 26.38 -0.08
N LYS A 728 16.11 27.20 0.39
CA LYS A 728 16.16 27.79 1.74
C LYS A 728 16.17 26.71 2.83
N LEU A 729 15.31 25.69 2.74
CA LEU A 729 15.30 24.59 3.70
C LEU A 729 16.61 23.77 3.67
N ALA A 730 17.16 23.53 2.48
CA ALA A 730 18.43 22.83 2.31
C ALA A 730 19.62 23.63 2.86
N MET A 731 19.66 24.95 2.64
CA MET A 731 20.65 25.84 3.27
C MET A 731 20.52 25.83 4.80
N ALA A 732 19.30 25.78 5.34
CA ALA A 732 19.07 25.70 6.77
C ALA A 732 19.50 24.35 7.39
N ILE A 733 19.45 23.25 6.63
CA ILE A 733 20.10 21.98 7.01
C ILE A 733 21.62 22.11 7.02
N VAL A 734 22.21 22.69 5.96
CA VAL A 734 23.67 22.88 5.83
C VAL A 734 24.25 23.71 6.98
N ARG A 735 23.55 24.78 7.38
CA ARG A 735 23.99 25.71 8.44
C ARG A 735 23.56 25.31 9.85
N ASP A 736 22.79 24.23 9.98
CA ASP A 736 22.05 23.84 11.18
C ASP A 736 21.19 24.98 11.80
N GLU A 737 20.63 25.84 10.94
CA GLU A 737 19.76 26.96 11.31
C GLU A 737 18.30 26.52 11.39
N GLN A 738 17.52 27.06 12.33
CA GLN A 738 16.07 26.84 12.38
C GLN A 738 15.35 27.70 11.35
N VAL A 739 14.23 27.20 10.82
CA VAL A 739 13.38 27.90 9.83
C VAL A 739 12.13 28.44 10.53
N ALA A 740 11.66 29.61 10.11
CA ALA A 740 10.41 30.18 10.63
C ALA A 740 9.21 29.29 10.21
N PRO A 741 8.26 28.99 11.12
CA PRO A 741 7.11 28.12 10.80
C PRO A 741 6.20 28.61 9.67
N GLY A 742 6.21 29.92 9.38
CA GLY A 742 5.35 30.53 8.37
C GLY A 742 3.90 30.78 8.84
N PRO A 743 3.02 31.28 7.94
CA PRO A 743 1.61 31.49 8.26
C PRO A 743 0.88 30.14 8.41
N GLN A 744 -0.01 30.01 9.38
CA GLN A 744 -0.78 28.78 9.58
C GLN A 744 -1.91 28.65 8.53
N PRO A 745 -2.17 27.44 7.99
CA PRO A 745 -3.31 27.20 7.11
C PRO A 745 -4.65 27.39 7.86
N PRO A 746 -5.76 27.68 7.15
CA PRO A 746 -7.07 27.86 7.78
C PRO A 746 -7.67 26.54 8.27
N ASP A 747 -8.33 26.57 9.44
CA ASP A 747 -9.27 25.53 9.88
C ASP A 747 -10.59 25.69 9.12
N LEU A 748 -11.04 24.61 8.48
CA LEU A 748 -12.27 24.56 7.69
C LEU A 748 -13.22 23.45 8.17
N LEU A 749 -12.88 22.67 9.20
CA LEU A 749 -13.66 21.50 9.64
C LEU A 749 -15.09 21.84 10.02
N GLN A 750 -15.28 22.96 10.72
CA GLN A 750 -16.60 23.41 11.18
C GLN A 750 -17.45 24.02 10.06
N ARG A 751 -16.87 24.25 8.88
CA ARG A 751 -17.55 24.83 7.71
C ARG A 751 -17.92 23.79 6.65
N GLN A 752 -17.49 22.53 6.83
CA GLN A 752 -17.68 21.46 5.84
C GLN A 752 -19.15 21.23 5.48
N ILE A 753 -19.40 21.00 4.18
CA ILE A 753 -20.74 20.82 3.61
C ILE A 753 -20.87 19.39 3.12
N SER A 754 -21.94 18.69 3.47
CA SER A 754 -22.24 17.34 3.00
C SER A 754 -23.64 17.28 2.38
N LEU A 755 -23.73 16.81 1.13
CA LEU A 755 -24.99 16.57 0.42
C LEU A 755 -25.28 15.06 0.28
N LEU A 756 -24.39 14.20 0.79
CA LEU A 756 -24.53 12.75 0.74
C LEU A 756 -25.61 12.25 1.72
N PRO A 757 -26.68 11.58 1.27
CA PRO A 757 -27.71 11.06 2.17
C PRO A 757 -27.17 10.02 3.16
N PRO A 758 -27.66 9.99 4.41
CA PRO A 758 -27.32 8.94 5.37
C PRO A 758 -28.01 7.61 5.02
N VAL A 759 -27.47 6.49 5.53
CA VAL A 759 -28.22 5.22 5.51
C VAL A 759 -29.40 5.33 6.46
N ILE A 760 -30.62 5.14 5.93
CA ILE A 760 -31.86 5.24 6.71
C ILE A 760 -32.21 3.88 7.35
N LEU A 761 -32.34 2.84 6.53
CA LEU A 761 -32.83 1.51 6.88
C LEU A 761 -32.31 0.49 5.86
N ASP A 762 -31.97 -0.72 6.32
CA ASP A 762 -31.80 -1.90 5.48
C ASP A 762 -32.91 -2.92 5.79
N ILE A 763 -33.39 -3.64 4.76
CA ILE A 763 -34.34 -4.75 4.91
C ILE A 763 -33.92 -5.96 4.07
N THR A 764 -34.47 -7.12 4.40
CA THR A 764 -34.43 -8.35 3.60
C THR A 764 -35.84 -8.70 3.08
N PRO A 765 -35.96 -9.62 2.09
CA PRO A 765 -37.26 -10.18 1.71
C PRO A 765 -37.94 -10.92 2.89
N PRO A 766 -39.27 -11.04 2.89
CA PRO A 766 -39.98 -11.81 3.93
C PRO A 766 -39.45 -13.26 4.03
N GLY A 767 -39.16 -13.70 5.26
CA GLY A 767 -38.61 -15.04 5.54
C GLY A 767 -37.10 -15.20 5.30
N VAL A 768 -36.39 -14.12 4.94
CA VAL A 768 -34.93 -14.11 4.68
C VAL A 768 -34.22 -13.28 5.74
N ASN A 769 -33.08 -13.77 6.23
CA ASN A 769 -32.19 -13.09 7.18
C ASN A 769 -31.00 -12.43 6.48
N PHE A 770 -30.41 -11.41 7.10
CA PHE A 770 -29.13 -10.87 6.64
C PHE A 770 -28.02 -11.93 6.79
N GLY A 771 -27.26 -12.16 5.72
CA GLY A 771 -26.30 -13.25 5.63
C GLY A 771 -26.84 -14.54 5.01
N ASP A 772 -28.15 -14.63 4.69
CA ASP A 772 -28.65 -15.74 3.87
C ASP A 772 -28.11 -15.68 2.43
N ILE A 773 -27.90 -16.85 1.84
CA ILE A 773 -27.53 -16.97 0.43
C ILE A 773 -28.67 -16.54 -0.49
N LYS A 774 -28.35 -15.69 -1.47
CA LYS A 774 -29.20 -15.30 -2.59
C LYS A 774 -28.86 -16.09 -3.86
N THR A 775 -27.59 -16.43 -4.06
CA THR A 775 -27.09 -17.23 -5.19
C THR A 775 -25.84 -17.97 -4.72
N ASP A 776 -25.89 -19.31 -4.72
CA ASP A 776 -24.79 -20.17 -4.26
C ASP A 776 -23.92 -20.67 -5.41
N VAL A 777 -22.82 -21.36 -5.08
CA VAL A 777 -22.09 -22.19 -6.03
C VAL A 777 -22.95 -23.37 -6.54
N PRO A 778 -22.67 -23.91 -7.75
CA PRO A 778 -23.35 -25.11 -8.23
C PRO A 778 -23.15 -26.31 -7.28
N PRO A 779 -24.15 -27.21 -7.14
CA PRO A 779 -23.98 -28.42 -6.35
C PRO A 779 -22.81 -29.27 -6.86
N ARG A 780 -21.93 -29.71 -5.96
CA ARG A 780 -20.70 -30.47 -6.28
C ARG A 780 -19.73 -29.72 -7.21
N ALA A 781 -19.69 -28.39 -7.14
CA ALA A 781 -18.78 -27.59 -7.95
C ALA A 781 -17.30 -27.91 -7.69
N ILE A 782 -16.55 -28.00 -8.79
CA ILE A 782 -15.10 -28.14 -8.82
C ILE A 782 -14.57 -26.99 -9.67
N PHE A 783 -13.71 -26.18 -9.08
CA PHE A 783 -13.05 -25.05 -9.73
C PHE A 783 -11.56 -25.33 -9.89
N ARG A 784 -10.98 -24.82 -10.96
CA ARG A 784 -9.54 -24.88 -11.24
C ARG A 784 -8.86 -23.57 -10.85
N LYS A 785 -7.54 -23.60 -10.81
CA LYS A 785 -6.73 -22.37 -10.75
C LYS A 785 -7.10 -21.42 -11.90
N ARG A 786 -7.20 -20.13 -11.59
CA ARG A 786 -7.69 -19.03 -12.43
C ARG A 786 -9.21 -18.99 -12.71
N ASP A 787 -9.99 -20.00 -12.32
CA ASP A 787 -11.45 -19.92 -12.39
C ASP A 787 -11.98 -18.84 -11.42
N ILE A 788 -13.18 -18.33 -11.69
CA ILE A 788 -13.86 -17.36 -10.85
C ILE A 788 -15.02 -18.04 -10.11
N VAL A 789 -14.93 -18.07 -8.79
CA VAL A 789 -16.00 -18.51 -7.90
C VAL A 789 -16.81 -17.30 -7.46
N THR A 790 -18.12 -17.34 -7.63
CA THR A 790 -19.00 -16.21 -7.29
C THR A 790 -20.16 -16.67 -6.42
N VAL A 791 -20.35 -16.01 -5.28
CA VAL A 791 -21.46 -16.25 -4.34
C VAL A 791 -22.11 -14.92 -3.99
N THR A 792 -23.44 -14.90 -3.86
CA THR A 792 -24.18 -13.69 -3.48
C THR A 792 -25.03 -13.94 -2.24
N PHE A 793 -24.99 -13.00 -1.30
CA PHE A 793 -25.69 -12.99 -0.02
C PHE A 793 -26.69 -11.83 0.05
N TRP A 794 -27.79 -12.01 0.76
CA TRP A 794 -28.65 -10.91 1.21
C TRP A 794 -27.92 -10.11 2.29
N SER A 795 -27.80 -8.79 2.08
CA SER A 795 -26.89 -7.95 2.86
C SER A 795 -27.46 -6.54 3.09
N ALA A 796 -26.70 -5.71 3.79
CA ALA A 796 -27.00 -4.34 4.16
C ALA A 796 -25.93 -3.38 3.64
N SER A 797 -26.11 -2.07 3.79
CA SER A 797 -25.10 -1.10 3.38
C SER A 797 -23.78 -1.24 4.15
N PRO A 798 -22.62 -1.32 3.48
CA PRO A 798 -21.30 -1.32 4.15
C PRO A 798 -20.96 0.05 4.77
N ARG A 799 -21.78 1.09 4.57
CA ARG A 799 -21.66 2.36 5.29
C ARG A 799 -22.07 2.26 6.77
N ASN A 800 -22.78 1.20 7.18
CA ASN A 800 -23.20 1.02 8.57
C ASN A 800 -22.04 0.73 9.53
N ASP A 801 -21.06 -0.06 9.08
CA ASP A 801 -19.79 -0.29 9.77
C ASP A 801 -18.75 -0.57 8.67
N LEU A 802 -17.63 0.15 8.70
CA LEU A 802 -16.54 0.00 7.73
C LEU A 802 -15.84 -1.36 7.84
N MET A 803 -16.11 -2.12 8.90
CA MET A 803 -15.39 -3.35 9.26
C MET A 803 -13.89 -3.11 9.43
N THR A 804 -13.49 -1.93 9.93
CA THR A 804 -12.08 -1.56 10.14
C THR A 804 -11.35 -2.62 10.97
N GLU A 805 -10.18 -3.07 10.50
CA GLU A 805 -9.40 -4.21 11.04
C GLU A 805 -10.11 -5.59 10.99
N GLY A 806 -11.28 -5.64 10.36
CA GLY A 806 -12.08 -6.82 10.09
C GLY A 806 -12.03 -7.24 8.63
N THR A 807 -13.16 -7.72 8.12
CA THR A 807 -13.35 -8.15 6.73
C THR A 807 -14.84 -8.28 6.43
N PHE A 808 -15.27 -7.94 5.22
CA PHE A 808 -16.61 -8.21 4.69
C PHE A 808 -16.72 -9.58 4.00
N ALA A 809 -15.60 -10.11 3.49
CA ALA A 809 -15.58 -11.27 2.61
C ALA A 809 -14.38 -12.17 2.91
N LEU A 810 -14.64 -13.46 3.13
CA LEU A 810 -13.63 -14.43 3.51
C LEU A 810 -13.77 -15.72 2.71
N VAL A 811 -12.66 -16.24 2.20
CA VAL A 811 -12.51 -17.60 1.69
C VAL A 811 -11.88 -18.45 2.78
N GLU A 812 -12.56 -19.52 3.19
CA GLU A 812 -12.07 -20.46 4.20
C GLU A 812 -11.76 -21.82 3.55
N ILE A 813 -10.64 -22.42 3.93
CA ILE A 813 -10.28 -23.81 3.59
C ILE A 813 -10.64 -24.75 4.74
N LEU A 814 -11.10 -25.96 4.41
CA LEU A 814 -11.39 -27.02 5.37
C LEU A 814 -10.11 -27.78 5.76
N HIS A 815 -9.72 -27.69 7.02
CA HIS A 815 -8.57 -28.38 7.60
C HIS A 815 -9.00 -29.52 8.51
N ASN A 816 -8.32 -30.67 8.44
CA ASN A 816 -8.66 -31.91 9.18
C ASN A 816 -10.15 -32.32 9.06
N GLN A 817 -10.77 -32.08 7.91
CA GLN A 817 -12.18 -32.42 7.59
C GLN A 817 -13.27 -31.74 8.45
N GLU A 818 -12.93 -31.06 9.55
CA GLU A 818 -13.90 -30.46 10.48
C GLU A 818 -13.71 -28.94 10.69
N ARG A 819 -12.49 -28.40 10.51
CA ARG A 819 -12.14 -27.04 10.92
C ARG A 819 -11.95 -26.10 9.73
N TRP A 820 -12.83 -25.12 9.61
CA TRP A 820 -12.67 -24.00 8.68
C TRP A 820 -11.59 -23.02 9.14
N VAL A 821 -10.63 -22.74 8.27
CA VAL A 821 -9.50 -21.82 8.48
C VAL A 821 -9.51 -20.74 7.38
N PRO A 822 -9.41 -19.45 7.73
CA PRO A 822 -9.23 -18.36 6.77
C PRO A 822 -8.05 -18.61 5.84
N ALA A 823 -8.26 -18.45 4.53
CA ALA A 823 -7.25 -18.62 3.49
C ALA A 823 -7.03 -17.32 2.69
N TYR A 824 -8.10 -16.59 2.38
CA TYR A 824 -8.07 -15.27 1.73
C TYR A 824 -9.16 -14.37 2.32
N ASP A 825 -8.92 -13.07 2.43
CA ASP A 825 -9.91 -12.04 2.78
C ASP A 825 -9.92 -10.89 1.76
N ASP A 826 -10.70 -9.83 2.01
CA ASP A 826 -10.89 -8.68 1.13
C ASP A 826 -9.68 -7.72 1.04
N ASP A 827 -8.58 -8.02 1.73
CA ASP A 827 -7.25 -7.42 1.54
C ASP A 827 -6.39 -8.24 0.54
N ASP A 828 -6.79 -9.46 0.16
CA ASP A 828 -6.13 -10.23 -0.89
C ASP A 828 -6.62 -9.83 -2.30
N PHE A 829 -5.70 -9.45 -3.18
CA PHE A 829 -5.98 -9.03 -4.57
C PHE A 829 -6.83 -10.02 -5.41
N CYS A 830 -6.87 -11.29 -5.00
CA CYS A 830 -7.65 -12.34 -5.65
C CYS A 830 -9.14 -12.39 -5.24
N LEU A 831 -9.53 -11.72 -4.16
CA LEU A 831 -10.89 -11.67 -3.64
C LEU A 831 -11.51 -10.29 -3.84
N ARG A 832 -12.79 -10.24 -4.21
CA ARG A 832 -13.52 -9.00 -4.45
C ARG A 832 -14.85 -9.03 -3.70
N PHE A 833 -15.07 -8.02 -2.86
CA PHE A 833 -16.36 -7.71 -2.28
C PHE A 833 -17.08 -6.69 -3.16
N LYS A 834 -18.27 -7.02 -3.66
CA LYS A 834 -19.11 -6.15 -4.49
C LYS A 834 -20.45 -5.96 -3.79
N TRP A 835 -20.94 -4.73 -3.67
CA TRP A 835 -22.23 -4.45 -3.05
C TRP A 835 -23.18 -3.77 -4.05
N ALA A 836 -24.47 -4.15 -4.01
CA ALA A 836 -25.48 -3.58 -4.90
C ALA A 836 -26.89 -3.51 -4.29
N ARG A 837 -27.64 -2.49 -4.72
CA ARG A 837 -29.08 -2.31 -4.45
C ARG A 837 -29.89 -2.46 -5.75
N SER A 838 -31.17 -2.82 -5.63
CA SER A 838 -32.09 -2.88 -6.78
C SER A 838 -32.44 -1.51 -7.37
N SER A 839 -32.35 -0.44 -6.56
CA SER A 839 -32.44 0.96 -6.99
C SER A 839 -31.72 1.87 -5.96
N LYS A 840 -31.42 3.12 -6.33
CA LYS A 840 -30.60 4.06 -5.52
C LYS A 840 -31.10 4.25 -4.08
N LEU A 841 -32.41 4.20 -3.86
CA LEU A 841 -33.05 4.37 -2.54
C LEU A 841 -33.66 3.07 -1.99
N SER A 842 -33.35 1.92 -2.60
CA SER A 842 -33.88 0.63 -2.14
C SER A 842 -33.26 0.21 -0.80
N PRO A 843 -34.07 -0.09 0.23
CA PRO A 843 -33.55 -0.69 1.47
C PRO A 843 -33.12 -2.17 1.28
N LEU A 844 -33.45 -2.80 0.15
CA LEU A 844 -33.01 -4.14 -0.21
C LEU A 844 -31.65 -4.10 -0.90
N SER A 845 -30.64 -4.73 -0.29
CA SER A 845 -29.29 -4.84 -0.86
C SER A 845 -28.72 -6.26 -0.81
N HIS A 846 -27.65 -6.49 -1.56
CA HIS A 846 -26.94 -7.76 -1.61
C HIS A 846 -25.45 -7.55 -1.78
N ALA A 847 -24.67 -8.50 -1.26
CA ALA A 847 -23.23 -8.56 -1.38
C ALA A 847 -22.84 -9.77 -2.22
N THR A 848 -22.03 -9.55 -3.25
CA THR A 848 -21.45 -10.59 -4.10
C THR A 848 -19.97 -10.69 -3.77
N ILE A 849 -19.54 -11.88 -3.35
CA ILE A 849 -18.13 -12.25 -3.17
C ILE A 849 -17.69 -12.95 -4.46
N GLU A 850 -16.59 -12.49 -5.03
CA GLU A 850 -15.99 -13.02 -6.26
C GLU A 850 -14.51 -13.35 -6.00
N TRP A 851 -14.13 -14.62 -6.09
CA TRP A 851 -12.78 -15.11 -5.87
C TRP A 851 -12.20 -15.66 -7.17
N ARG A 852 -11.14 -15.03 -7.68
CA ARG A 852 -10.34 -15.58 -8.79
C ARG A 852 -9.29 -16.51 -8.19
N VAL A 853 -9.46 -17.82 -8.31
CA VAL A 853 -8.63 -18.82 -7.64
C VAL A 853 -7.15 -18.61 -8.02
N PRO A 854 -6.26 -18.22 -7.09
CA PRO A 854 -4.87 -17.91 -7.42
C PRO A 854 -4.06 -19.17 -7.75
N GLU A 855 -2.92 -19.00 -8.43
CA GLU A 855 -2.06 -20.14 -8.79
C GLU A 855 -1.42 -20.82 -7.56
N SER A 856 -1.25 -20.07 -6.48
CA SER A 856 -0.82 -20.53 -5.16
C SER A 856 -1.91 -21.27 -4.37
N ALA A 857 -3.15 -21.33 -4.86
CA ALA A 857 -4.20 -22.09 -4.20
C ALA A 857 -3.83 -23.58 -4.13
N VAL A 858 -4.04 -24.16 -2.94
CA VAL A 858 -3.83 -25.59 -2.70
C VAL A 858 -5.09 -26.37 -3.05
N LEU A 859 -4.93 -27.64 -3.44
CA LEU A 859 -6.07 -28.52 -3.67
C LEU A 859 -6.79 -28.78 -2.34
N GLY A 860 -8.11 -28.63 -2.31
CA GLY A 860 -8.89 -28.75 -1.08
C GLY A 860 -10.36 -28.37 -1.20
N VAL A 861 -11.07 -28.48 -0.07
CA VAL A 861 -12.46 -28.06 0.08
C VAL A 861 -12.50 -26.65 0.68
N TYR A 862 -13.25 -25.76 0.03
CA TYR A 862 -13.34 -24.34 0.33
C TYR A 862 -14.80 -23.90 0.52
N ARG A 863 -15.00 -22.76 1.18
CA ARG A 863 -16.29 -22.03 1.21
C ARG A 863 -16.06 -20.52 1.27
N MET A 864 -17.09 -19.75 0.99
CA MET A 864 -17.12 -18.30 1.21
C MET A 864 -17.96 -17.94 2.43
N THR A 865 -17.49 -16.98 3.21
CA THR A 865 -18.18 -16.44 4.39
C THR A 865 -18.27 -14.92 4.27
N HIS A 866 -19.45 -14.37 4.48
CA HIS A 866 -19.73 -12.93 4.47
C HIS A 866 -19.94 -12.41 5.90
N PHE A 867 -19.49 -11.19 6.16
CA PHE A 867 -19.81 -10.41 7.36
C PHE A 867 -20.41 -9.06 6.96
N GLY A 868 -21.42 -8.59 7.69
CA GLY A 868 -22.07 -7.32 7.41
C GLY A 868 -22.70 -6.70 8.66
N ALA A 869 -23.16 -5.46 8.52
CA ALA A 869 -23.83 -4.71 9.58
C ALA A 869 -25.10 -4.06 9.01
N SER A 870 -26.27 -4.36 9.59
CA SER A 870 -27.56 -3.84 9.14
C SER A 870 -28.13 -2.80 10.10
N LYS A 871 -28.77 -1.76 9.55
CA LYS A 871 -29.41 -0.71 10.33
C LYS A 871 -30.93 -0.89 10.29
N ASN A 872 -31.55 -0.99 11.47
CA ASN A 872 -33.01 -1.08 11.58
C ASN A 872 -33.69 0.30 11.63
N ILE A 873 -35.03 0.31 11.65
CA ILE A 873 -35.84 1.55 11.62
C ILE A 873 -35.65 2.44 12.88
N PHE A 874 -35.15 1.87 13.97
CA PHE A 874 -34.79 2.61 15.19
C PHE A 874 -33.33 3.11 15.19
N GLY A 875 -32.63 2.93 14.07
CA GLY A 875 -31.25 3.38 13.87
C GLY A 875 -30.16 2.49 14.49
N SER A 876 -30.50 1.43 15.23
CA SER A 876 -29.51 0.55 15.85
C SER A 876 -28.87 -0.37 14.80
N ILE A 877 -27.55 -0.47 14.84
CA ILE A 877 -26.75 -1.35 13.98
C ILE A 877 -26.66 -2.75 14.58
N ARG A 878 -26.77 -3.80 13.76
CA ARG A 878 -26.61 -5.20 14.15
C ARG A 878 -25.71 -5.94 13.18
N HIS A 879 -24.66 -6.60 13.69
CA HIS A 879 -23.74 -7.40 12.88
C HIS A 879 -24.32 -8.79 12.58
N PHE A 880 -24.02 -9.32 11.41
CA PHE A 880 -24.46 -10.62 10.94
C PHE A 880 -23.37 -11.34 10.15
N THR A 881 -23.53 -12.65 9.96
CA THR A 881 -22.66 -13.47 9.12
C THR A 881 -23.41 -14.65 8.49
N GLY A 882 -22.92 -15.14 7.36
CA GLY A 882 -23.36 -16.38 6.73
C GLY A 882 -22.31 -16.94 5.77
N SER A 883 -22.41 -18.23 5.44
CA SER A 883 -21.47 -18.98 4.61
C SER A 883 -22.18 -19.71 3.46
N SER A 884 -21.49 -19.84 2.32
CA SER A 884 -21.90 -20.60 1.14
C SER A 884 -21.92 -22.12 1.38
N SER A 885 -22.47 -22.86 0.41
CA SER A 885 -22.10 -24.28 0.24
C SER A 885 -20.58 -24.42 0.06
N ALA A 886 -20.03 -25.56 0.45
CA ALA A 886 -18.63 -25.85 0.15
C ALA A 886 -18.44 -26.34 -1.30
N PHE A 887 -17.25 -26.07 -1.84
CA PHE A 887 -16.84 -26.42 -3.19
C PHE A 887 -15.37 -26.88 -3.20
N ILE A 888 -14.92 -27.48 -4.30
CA ILE A 888 -13.53 -27.95 -4.44
C ILE A 888 -12.71 -26.97 -5.28
N VAL A 889 -11.45 -26.80 -4.90
CA VAL A 889 -10.39 -26.33 -5.80
C VAL A 889 -9.47 -27.50 -6.14
N ALA A 890 -9.23 -27.73 -7.43
CA ALA A 890 -8.45 -28.85 -7.98
C ALA A 890 -7.40 -28.39 -9.01
#